data_AF-A0A7W9TSX4-F1
#
_entry.id   AF-A0A7W9TSX4-F1
#
_cell.length_a   1.000
_cell.length_b   1.000
_cell.length_c   1.000
_cell.angle_alpha   90.00
_cell.angle_beta   90.00
_cell.angle_gamma   90.00
#
_symmetry.space_group_name_H-M   'P 1'
#
loop_
_entity.id
_entity.type
_entity.pdbx_description
1 polymer ?
#
loop_
_entity_poly.entity_id
_entity_poly.type
_entity_poly.pdbx_seq_one_letter_code
_entity_poly.pdbx_strand_id
1 'polypeptide(L)'
;MTAFPTLNDTTTLLPEAQREQDIDLVMQAAIEHHRKQEYADAAALYAAVLDADRDHVDANYHMGVLLMQTDQPAEAVPHFEQVLGHTPNFHQLWVYYFNALSGSGQFEAARASLELALQCGLPPDAVATLRSRLAEESGQAGLAGSVPAQPTPQTEQDIAAKAAPASDADPRRATAAELQEYATLFNAGKIDAALNVARRLTESYPGHGECWLALTHALQRNGHFAESVSAAEPAARLLPDQVIAQTMLADALYIVRRFQRAEEHCRQAIERHPQCAALHRTLGATLQVMGRSAEGIAFIRHAVELAPHDALELDALGNALAQHGEYDEAEITFRRALEMAPTQAPTNSNLLFGLMHKLDLDAPRAFAEFRAFAERFEAPLRAQWQRHANERNPAKRLKIGFVSGDLFDHPVAYFLLSVVEHLALDPTLSLHFYSNYAATDSFTTKIRAHAASWREIFGMSDDVVAQTIRNDGIDILIDLSGHTGRNRLVAFAHKPAPVQVSWIGNPATTGLSAIDYYMSDRFVTPLEQFASQFSEKLVFLPALAPFKPHPEAPDVNELPALKNGYLTFGSFSRIVKIGPEVVALWARVLREVPNSRMLVGAIASTEQMSKIAGMFANENIDASRISFMQRKSVTNYLQQHNMVDVCLDAFPFAGSTTTMHALWMGVPTMTLPGYSMASRGSTGWLSHLGLEDAFVATDKDDFVRKCAALAADPEALAAVRRELRAHCMQSPIVSASTIANAASRALRTMWQRWCDGLAPEHFEVPAQVQNASVAQIEALARDLQSHIATPAAEAAPAAQTAQVAEVAEVAQATTQAAAPARVSAPITSIGMTTAMPSTRKPIRLVCGTRSSRDRFSSDTALGRSLKLYAHLPDLELQLFDSNARGLSSIYNAAIDDAKENPALLVFIHDDVWLQDFFWAERVRESLARFDVMGLAGNLRRVARQPSWAFTPEFKWDERQYLSGAVGHGKGFPCDVASTFGPSGQECKLLDGLLLGADSETLSRSGLRFDEQFTFHFYDLDFCRQAELKRLRMGTWPISVVHESGGAFNSPGWRAGYEQYLRKYGN
;
A
#
# COMPACT_ATOMS: atom_id res chain seq x y z
N MET A 1 23.32 -33.80 -48.58
CA MET A 1 24.73 -33.40 -48.34
C MET A 1 24.99 -32.12 -49.13
N THR A 2 25.73 -31.17 -48.54
CA THR A 2 26.46 -30.02 -49.17
C THR A 2 25.68 -29.06 -50.09
N ALA A 3 25.81 -27.74 -50.03
CA ALA A 3 26.46 -26.83 -49.08
C ALA A 3 25.89 -25.40 -49.30
N PHE A 4 26.02 -24.49 -48.33
CA PHE A 4 25.68 -23.07 -48.51
C PHE A 4 26.79 -22.31 -49.25
N PRO A 5 26.46 -21.36 -50.14
CA PRO A 5 27.32 -20.24 -50.47
C PRO A 5 27.00 -19.02 -49.58
N THR A 6 28.04 -18.44 -48.98
CA THR A 6 27.97 -17.14 -48.29
C THR A 6 27.95 -15.99 -49.28
N LEU A 7 27.30 -14.89 -48.90
CA LEU A 7 27.51 -13.57 -49.51
C LEU A 7 27.77 -12.57 -48.39
N ASN A 8 29.03 -12.15 -48.29
CA ASN A 8 29.41 -11.00 -47.47
C ASN A 8 28.93 -9.73 -48.17
N ASP A 9 28.27 -8.84 -47.43
CA ASP A 9 28.27 -7.41 -47.74
C ASP A 9 28.65 -6.67 -46.44
N THR A 10 29.95 -6.52 -46.25
CA THR A 10 30.53 -5.85 -45.09
C THR A 10 30.50 -4.34 -45.29
N THR A 11 29.57 -3.65 -44.62
CA THR A 11 29.84 -2.27 -44.20
C THR A 11 30.97 -2.33 -43.19
N THR A 12 32.20 -2.06 -43.62
CA THR A 12 33.33 -1.92 -42.70
C THR A 12 33.09 -0.70 -41.82
N LEU A 13 32.71 -0.95 -40.57
CA LEU A 13 32.79 0.04 -39.51
C LEU A 13 34.23 0.55 -39.41
N LEU A 14 34.40 1.78 -38.93
CA LEU A 14 35.72 2.25 -38.52
C LEU A 14 36.28 1.26 -37.47
N PRO A 15 37.60 0.99 -37.43
CA PRO A 15 38.16 -0.03 -36.53
C PRO A 15 37.77 0.14 -35.05
N GLU A 16 37.51 1.37 -34.62
CA GLU A 16 37.03 1.72 -33.28
C GLU A 16 35.56 1.29 -33.08
N ALA A 17 34.66 1.59 -34.03
CA ALA A 17 33.24 1.24 -33.93
C ALA A 17 32.97 -0.27 -34.07
N GLN A 18 33.82 -1.02 -34.79
CA GLN A 18 33.76 -2.49 -34.76
C GLN A 18 34.21 -3.02 -33.39
N ARG A 19 35.28 -2.46 -32.82
CA ARG A 19 35.82 -2.84 -31.52
C ARG A 19 34.82 -2.57 -30.38
N GLU A 20 34.12 -1.44 -30.41
CA GLU A 20 33.03 -1.14 -29.46
C GLU A 20 31.89 -2.18 -29.57
N GLN A 21 31.45 -2.50 -30.78
CA GLN A 21 30.39 -3.49 -30.99
C GLN A 21 30.80 -4.92 -30.57
N ASP A 22 32.07 -5.28 -30.75
CA ASP A 22 32.61 -6.55 -30.29
C ASP A 22 32.72 -6.61 -28.75
N ILE A 23 33.11 -5.49 -28.11
CA ILE A 23 33.11 -5.34 -26.64
C ILE A 23 31.70 -5.51 -26.07
N ASP A 24 30.70 -4.83 -26.64
CA ASP A 24 29.28 -4.94 -26.21
C ASP A 24 28.77 -6.39 -26.24
N LEU A 25 29.10 -7.14 -27.29
CA LEU A 25 28.70 -8.54 -27.45
C LEU A 25 29.36 -9.45 -26.40
N VAL A 26 30.65 -9.28 -26.14
CA VAL A 26 31.37 -10.03 -25.09
C VAL A 26 30.84 -9.66 -23.71
N MET A 27 30.54 -8.38 -23.46
CA MET A 27 29.98 -7.90 -22.21
C MET A 27 28.58 -8.47 -21.92
N GLN A 28 27.71 -8.54 -22.94
CA GLN A 28 26.39 -9.19 -22.83
C GLN A 28 26.53 -10.69 -22.50
N ALA A 29 27.45 -11.40 -23.14
CA ALA A 29 27.73 -12.80 -22.81
C ALA A 29 28.26 -12.96 -21.38
N ALA A 30 29.16 -12.07 -20.93
CA ALA A 30 29.69 -12.09 -19.56
C ALA A 30 28.58 -11.93 -18.50
N ILE A 31 27.66 -10.98 -18.72
CA ILE A 31 26.49 -10.77 -17.85
C ILE A 31 25.56 -12.00 -17.85
N GLU A 32 25.37 -12.65 -18.99
CA GLU A 32 24.52 -13.83 -19.10
C GLU A 32 25.11 -15.05 -18.36
N HIS A 33 26.42 -15.30 -18.47
CA HIS A 33 27.12 -16.31 -17.68
C HIS A 33 27.10 -15.97 -16.17
N HIS A 34 27.26 -14.69 -15.81
CA HIS A 34 27.19 -14.23 -14.41
C HIS A 34 25.78 -14.50 -13.81
N ARG A 35 24.71 -14.23 -14.57
CA ARG A 35 23.32 -14.55 -14.18
C ARG A 35 23.07 -16.04 -14.00
N LYS A 36 23.71 -16.88 -14.81
CA LYS A 36 23.67 -18.36 -14.71
C LYS A 36 24.54 -18.93 -13.57
N GLN A 37 25.27 -18.07 -12.84
CA GLN A 37 26.25 -18.46 -11.82
C GLN A 37 27.45 -19.25 -12.40
N GLU A 38 27.70 -19.11 -13.71
CA GLU A 38 28.84 -19.67 -14.43
C GLU A 38 30.06 -18.73 -14.24
N TYR A 39 30.44 -18.52 -12.97
CA TYR A 39 31.35 -17.43 -12.57
C TYR A 39 32.74 -17.49 -13.23
N ALA A 40 33.25 -18.67 -13.56
CA ALA A 40 34.54 -18.81 -14.23
C ALA A 40 34.50 -18.28 -15.68
N ASP A 41 33.44 -18.60 -16.42
CA ASP A 41 33.24 -18.15 -17.80
C ASP A 41 32.89 -16.65 -17.83
N ALA A 42 32.07 -16.19 -16.89
CA ALA A 42 31.78 -14.77 -16.70
C ALA A 42 33.06 -13.95 -16.41
N ALA A 43 33.90 -14.41 -15.48
CA ALA A 43 35.17 -13.76 -15.16
C ALA A 43 36.11 -13.72 -16.37
N ALA A 44 36.21 -14.81 -17.15
CA ALA A 44 37.03 -14.83 -18.36
C ALA A 44 36.56 -13.81 -19.41
N LEU A 45 35.24 -13.63 -19.57
CA LEU A 45 34.66 -12.67 -20.52
C LEU A 45 34.78 -11.21 -20.02
N TYR A 46 34.58 -10.94 -18.72
CA TYR A 46 34.85 -9.60 -18.16
C TYR A 46 36.34 -9.25 -18.27
N ALA A 47 37.25 -10.20 -18.02
CA ALA A 47 38.68 -10.00 -18.21
C ALA A 47 39.03 -9.70 -19.67
N ALA A 48 38.39 -10.37 -20.63
CA ALA A 48 38.58 -10.08 -22.07
C ALA A 48 38.11 -8.67 -22.45
N VAL A 49 37.01 -8.18 -21.86
CA VAL A 49 36.57 -6.77 -22.02
C VAL A 49 37.61 -5.83 -21.40
N LEU A 50 38.12 -6.13 -20.21
CA LEU A 50 39.10 -5.29 -19.50
C LEU A 50 40.51 -5.30 -20.11
N ASP A 51 40.90 -6.36 -20.81
CA ASP A 51 42.12 -6.38 -21.64
C ASP A 51 41.94 -5.55 -22.92
N ALA A 52 40.72 -5.47 -23.46
CA ALA A 52 40.39 -4.63 -24.60
C ALA A 52 40.24 -3.15 -24.21
N ASP A 53 39.61 -2.84 -23.07
CA ASP A 53 39.43 -1.52 -22.49
C ASP A 53 39.47 -1.57 -20.96
N ARG A 54 40.59 -1.14 -20.37
CA ARG A 54 40.86 -1.25 -18.93
C ARG A 54 39.96 -0.37 -18.07
N ASP A 55 39.51 0.75 -18.63
CA ASP A 55 38.72 1.74 -17.90
C ASP A 55 37.21 1.53 -18.10
N HIS A 56 36.81 0.44 -18.79
CA HIS A 56 35.42 0.09 -19.10
C HIS A 56 34.58 -0.06 -17.81
N VAL A 57 33.71 0.92 -17.58
CA VAL A 57 33.02 1.14 -16.30
C VAL A 57 32.18 -0.07 -15.88
N ASP A 58 31.33 -0.59 -16.78
CA ASP A 58 30.44 -1.70 -16.45
C ASP A 58 31.19 -3.02 -16.25
N ALA A 59 32.33 -3.22 -16.94
CA ALA A 59 33.12 -4.44 -16.83
C ALA A 59 33.88 -4.48 -15.51
N ASN A 60 34.46 -3.35 -15.09
CA ASN A 60 35.03 -3.21 -13.75
C ASN A 60 33.94 -3.38 -12.67
N TYR A 61 32.76 -2.78 -12.81
CA TYR A 61 31.67 -2.94 -11.84
C TYR A 61 31.26 -4.41 -11.69
N HIS A 62 30.97 -5.10 -12.79
CA HIS A 62 30.53 -6.48 -12.75
C HIS A 62 31.63 -7.46 -12.34
N MET A 63 32.89 -7.21 -12.70
CA MET A 63 34.05 -7.99 -12.21
C MET A 63 34.21 -7.83 -10.68
N GLY A 64 34.17 -6.60 -10.16
CA GLY A 64 34.25 -6.36 -8.72
C GLY A 64 33.11 -7.04 -7.94
N VAL A 65 31.88 -7.00 -8.46
CA VAL A 65 30.74 -7.73 -7.86
C VAL A 65 30.93 -9.24 -7.91
N LEU A 66 31.44 -9.80 -9.02
CA LEU A 66 31.72 -11.24 -9.15
C LEU A 66 32.80 -11.69 -8.14
N LEU A 67 33.87 -10.91 -7.98
CA LEU A 67 34.94 -11.19 -7.02
C LEU A 67 34.41 -11.17 -5.59
N MET A 68 33.52 -10.23 -5.24
CA MET A 68 32.83 -10.22 -3.94
C MET A 68 31.91 -11.45 -3.75
N GLN A 69 31.24 -11.94 -4.79
CA GLN A 69 30.40 -13.14 -4.72
C GLN A 69 31.20 -14.45 -4.61
N THR A 70 32.45 -14.45 -5.08
CA THR A 70 33.37 -15.60 -5.02
C THR A 70 34.35 -15.54 -3.83
N ASP A 71 34.07 -14.69 -2.84
CA ASP A 71 34.87 -14.50 -1.61
C ASP A 71 36.32 -14.03 -1.86
N GLN A 72 36.51 -13.16 -2.87
CA GLN A 72 37.79 -12.55 -3.25
C GLN A 72 37.77 -11.01 -3.06
N PRO A 73 37.50 -10.49 -1.84
CA PRO A 73 37.28 -9.06 -1.61
C PRO A 73 38.50 -8.19 -1.90
N ALA A 74 39.72 -8.72 -1.72
CA ALA A 74 40.96 -7.96 -2.00
C ALA A 74 41.15 -7.66 -3.50
N GLU A 75 40.70 -8.56 -4.38
CA GLU A 75 40.81 -8.39 -5.83
C GLU A 75 39.69 -7.50 -6.39
N ALA A 76 38.55 -7.41 -5.68
CA ALA A 76 37.44 -6.52 -6.05
C ALA A 76 37.76 -5.01 -5.85
N VAL A 77 38.63 -4.67 -4.89
CA VAL A 77 39.01 -3.29 -4.54
C VAL A 77 39.44 -2.44 -5.76
N PRO A 78 40.47 -2.80 -6.55
CA PRO A 78 40.93 -1.98 -7.68
C PRO A 78 39.86 -1.79 -8.77
N HIS A 79 38.97 -2.76 -8.97
CA HIS A 79 37.87 -2.62 -9.92
C HIS A 79 36.85 -1.58 -9.44
N PHE A 80 36.48 -1.58 -8.16
CA PHE A 80 35.60 -0.56 -7.62
C PHE A 80 36.23 0.84 -7.59
N GLU A 81 37.55 0.95 -7.38
CA GLU A 81 38.29 2.22 -7.48
C GLU A 81 38.20 2.82 -8.89
N GLN A 82 38.33 2.00 -9.95
CA GLN A 82 38.18 2.46 -11.33
C GLN A 82 36.78 3.01 -11.62
N VAL A 83 35.73 2.32 -11.16
CA VAL A 83 34.34 2.76 -11.37
C VAL A 83 34.04 4.04 -10.55
N LEU A 84 34.57 4.15 -9.33
CA LEU A 84 34.44 5.36 -8.49
C LEU A 84 35.19 6.57 -9.07
N GLY A 85 36.33 6.35 -9.73
CA GLY A 85 37.06 7.41 -10.45
C GLY A 85 36.24 8.07 -11.56
N HIS A 86 35.34 7.31 -12.20
CA HIS A 86 34.46 7.79 -13.26
C HIS A 86 33.07 8.22 -12.76
N THR A 87 32.54 7.58 -11.71
CA THR A 87 31.15 7.73 -11.26
C THR A 87 31.00 7.91 -9.74
N PRO A 88 31.63 8.93 -9.13
CA PRO A 88 31.67 9.10 -7.66
C PRO A 88 30.29 9.29 -7.02
N ASN A 89 29.26 9.70 -7.79
CA ASN A 89 27.90 9.88 -7.29
C ASN A 89 27.07 8.57 -7.27
N PHE A 90 27.64 7.42 -7.65
CA PHE A 90 26.93 6.13 -7.63
C PHE A 90 26.90 5.55 -6.21
N HIS A 91 25.90 5.93 -5.41
CA HIS A 91 25.82 5.64 -3.97
C HIS A 91 25.95 4.15 -3.59
N GLN A 92 25.44 3.22 -4.41
CA GLN A 92 25.51 1.78 -4.12
C GLN A 92 26.94 1.23 -4.23
N LEU A 93 27.77 1.82 -5.10
CA LEU A 93 29.15 1.42 -5.31
C LEU A 93 30.03 1.69 -4.10
N TRP A 94 29.80 2.79 -3.38
CA TRP A 94 30.48 3.09 -2.11
C TRP A 94 30.26 1.99 -1.05
N VAL A 95 29.09 1.33 -1.07
CA VAL A 95 28.79 0.21 -0.16
C VAL A 95 29.59 -1.03 -0.57
N TYR A 96 29.66 -1.35 -1.87
CA TYR A 96 30.48 -2.47 -2.36
C TYR A 96 31.98 -2.25 -2.13
N TYR A 97 32.47 -1.04 -2.39
CA TYR A 97 33.87 -0.65 -2.14
C TYR A 97 34.22 -0.72 -0.65
N PHE A 98 33.36 -0.19 0.23
CA PHE A 98 33.51 -0.35 1.68
C PHE A 98 33.58 -1.82 2.10
N ASN A 99 32.65 -2.66 1.61
CA ASN A 99 32.63 -4.09 1.94
C ASN A 99 33.87 -4.83 1.42
N ALA A 100 34.41 -4.47 0.25
CA ALA A 100 35.64 -5.03 -0.30
C ALA A 100 36.87 -4.65 0.54
N LEU A 101 36.96 -3.39 1.00
CA LEU A 101 38.01 -2.94 1.89
C LEU A 101 37.94 -3.60 3.28
N SER A 102 36.75 -3.69 3.89
CA SER A 102 36.57 -4.38 5.17
C SER A 102 36.85 -5.89 5.06
N GLY A 103 36.32 -6.55 4.02
CA GLY A 103 36.54 -7.98 3.76
C GLY A 103 37.99 -8.34 3.42
N SER A 104 38.77 -7.39 2.90
CA SER A 104 40.22 -7.54 2.70
C SER A 104 41.08 -7.10 3.90
N GLY A 105 40.45 -6.76 5.04
CA GLY A 105 41.14 -6.34 6.26
C GLY A 105 41.73 -4.93 6.21
N GLN A 106 41.42 -4.15 5.18
CA GLN A 106 41.91 -2.79 4.97
C GLN A 106 41.06 -1.76 5.73
N PHE A 107 40.87 -1.97 7.04
CA PHE A 107 39.91 -1.22 7.86
C PHE A 107 40.14 0.30 7.88
N GLU A 108 41.40 0.76 7.79
CA GLU A 108 41.71 2.19 7.70
C GLU A 108 41.31 2.82 6.36
N ALA A 109 41.43 2.07 5.26
CA ALA A 109 40.94 2.49 3.95
C ALA A 109 39.41 2.45 3.91
N ALA A 110 38.77 1.43 4.51
CA ALA A 110 37.32 1.36 4.66
C ALA A 110 36.78 2.54 5.51
N ARG A 111 37.51 2.94 6.56
CA ARG A 111 37.19 4.12 7.37
C ARG A 111 37.29 5.42 6.57
N ALA A 112 38.31 5.55 5.72
CA ALA A 112 38.51 6.71 4.86
C ALA A 112 37.48 6.79 3.70
N SER A 113 37.08 5.65 3.12
CA SER A 113 36.09 5.62 2.05
C SER A 113 34.70 6.07 2.53
N LEU A 114 34.35 5.86 3.80
CA LEU A 114 33.12 6.40 4.39
C LEU A 114 33.09 7.94 4.52
N GLU A 115 34.23 8.58 4.75
CA GLU A 115 34.34 10.05 4.75
C GLU A 115 34.16 10.61 3.32
N LEU A 116 34.76 9.94 2.33
CA LEU A 116 34.64 10.30 0.91
C LEU A 116 33.21 10.06 0.38
N ALA A 117 32.59 8.91 0.72
CA ALA A 117 31.22 8.59 0.35
C ALA A 117 30.22 9.65 0.85
N LEU A 118 30.41 10.16 2.08
CA LEU A 118 29.61 11.24 2.64
C LEU A 118 29.77 12.55 1.85
N GLN A 119 30.99 12.88 1.42
CA GLN A 119 31.26 14.05 0.57
C GLN A 119 30.66 13.91 -0.84
N CYS A 120 30.56 12.68 -1.35
CA CYS A 120 29.93 12.34 -2.63
C CYS A 120 28.41 12.10 -2.56
N GLY A 121 27.75 12.41 -1.42
CA GLY A 121 26.29 12.42 -1.31
C GLY A 121 25.62 11.20 -0.68
N LEU A 122 26.39 10.21 -0.20
CA LEU A 122 25.82 9.06 0.51
C LEU A 122 25.13 9.53 1.82
N PRO A 123 23.88 9.12 2.12
CA PRO A 123 23.14 9.62 3.29
C PRO A 123 23.88 9.39 4.63
N PRO A 124 23.89 10.37 5.56
CA PRO A 124 24.57 10.26 6.85
C PRO A 124 24.19 9.01 7.66
N ASP A 125 22.93 8.58 7.61
CA ASP A 125 22.43 7.40 8.32
C ASP A 125 22.99 6.08 7.76
N ALA A 126 23.22 6.01 6.43
CA ALA A 126 23.87 4.88 5.78
C ALA A 126 25.36 4.83 6.15
N VAL A 127 26.03 5.99 6.14
CA VAL A 127 27.43 6.13 6.60
C VAL A 127 27.56 5.74 8.07
N ALA A 128 26.62 6.13 8.94
CA ALA A 128 26.60 5.76 10.34
C ALA A 128 26.42 4.24 10.55
N THR A 129 25.58 3.61 9.72
CA THR A 129 25.35 2.15 9.77
C THR A 129 26.60 1.37 9.37
N LEU A 130 27.27 1.75 8.27
CA LEU A 130 28.52 1.12 7.83
C LEU A 130 29.66 1.37 8.85
N ARG A 131 29.70 2.55 9.46
CA ARG A 131 30.66 2.89 10.53
C ARG A 131 30.46 2.04 11.79
N SER A 132 29.21 1.68 12.14
CA SER A 132 28.93 0.73 13.24
C SER A 132 29.46 -0.67 12.93
N ARG A 133 29.20 -1.18 11.71
CA ARG A 133 29.72 -2.48 11.27
C ARG A 133 31.24 -2.53 11.27
N LEU A 134 31.90 -1.47 10.78
CA LEU A 134 33.36 -1.38 10.81
C LEU A 134 33.90 -1.45 12.25
N ALA A 135 33.23 -0.80 13.21
CA ALA A 135 33.63 -0.84 14.62
C ALA A 135 33.47 -2.24 15.25
N GLU A 136 32.43 -2.98 14.86
CA GLU A 136 32.21 -4.38 15.27
C GLU A 136 33.27 -5.32 14.67
N GLU A 137 33.57 -5.18 13.38
CA GLU A 137 34.56 -6.00 12.65
C GLU A 137 36.01 -5.69 13.08
N SER A 138 36.39 -4.41 13.18
CA SER A 138 37.71 -4.01 13.71
C SER A 138 37.86 -4.38 15.19
N GLY A 139 36.75 -4.40 15.94
CA GLY A 139 36.70 -4.86 17.33
C GLY A 139 37.04 -6.35 17.48
N GLN A 140 36.69 -7.18 16.49
CA GLN A 140 37.06 -8.61 16.48
C GLN A 140 38.53 -8.81 16.10
N ALA A 141 39.08 -8.04 15.15
CA ALA A 141 40.50 -8.11 14.78
C ALA A 141 41.43 -7.60 15.90
N GLY A 142 41.03 -6.56 16.64
CA GLY A 142 41.79 -5.99 17.75
C GLY A 142 41.94 -6.90 18.97
N LEU A 143 41.11 -7.94 19.11
CA LEU A 143 41.14 -8.86 20.26
C LEU A 143 42.28 -9.90 20.21
N ALA A 144 43.06 -9.94 19.12
CA ALA A 144 44.23 -10.80 19.00
C ALA A 144 45.54 -10.16 19.52
N GLY A 145 45.56 -8.87 19.90
CA GLY A 145 46.80 -8.16 20.19
C GLY A 145 46.69 -7.00 21.20
N SER A 146 47.25 -7.22 22.39
CA SER A 146 47.58 -6.23 23.44
C SER A 146 46.42 -5.53 24.18
N VAL A 147 46.30 -5.86 25.47
CA VAL A 147 45.52 -5.12 26.48
C VAL A 147 46.34 -3.91 26.95
N PRO A 148 45.77 -2.69 26.91
CA PRO A 148 45.65 -1.94 28.17
C PRO A 148 44.32 -1.17 28.32
N ALA A 149 43.63 -1.44 29.43
CA ALA A 149 42.69 -0.60 30.16
C ALA A 149 41.86 0.47 29.40
N GLN A 150 40.61 0.16 29.09
CA GLN A 150 39.53 1.14 29.04
C GLN A 150 38.73 1.20 30.37
N PRO A 151 37.99 2.29 30.65
CA PRO A 151 37.31 2.50 31.92
C PRO A 151 36.10 1.57 32.08
N THR A 152 35.82 1.16 33.32
CA THR A 152 34.69 0.29 33.66
C THR A 152 33.34 0.95 33.33
N PRO A 153 32.39 0.22 32.71
CA PRO A 153 30.98 0.60 32.76
C PRO A 153 30.50 0.59 34.21
N GLN A 154 29.73 1.60 34.62
CA GLN A 154 29.06 1.57 35.92
C GLN A 154 27.97 0.49 35.89
N THR A 155 28.18 -0.59 36.65
CA THR A 155 27.21 -1.66 36.81
C THR A 155 26.00 -1.19 37.61
N GLU A 156 24.81 -1.62 37.22
CA GLU A 156 23.53 -1.36 37.93
C GLU A 156 23.47 -1.98 39.36
N GLN A 157 24.57 -2.58 39.83
CA GLN A 157 24.73 -3.05 41.21
C GLN A 157 24.83 -1.91 42.23
N ASP A 158 25.26 -0.70 41.83
CA ASP A 158 25.36 0.46 42.75
C ASP A 158 24.00 1.11 43.11
N ILE A 159 22.93 0.80 42.38
CA ILE A 159 21.55 1.19 42.80
C ILE A 159 20.96 0.12 43.75
N ALA A 160 21.38 -1.14 43.63
CA ALA A 160 20.99 -2.20 44.56
C ALA A 160 21.69 -2.10 45.94
N ALA A 161 22.88 -1.47 46.00
CA ALA A 161 23.69 -1.34 47.21
C ALA A 161 23.19 -0.32 48.27
N LYS A 162 21.98 0.26 48.09
CA LYS A 162 21.27 1.02 49.14
C LYS A 162 20.01 0.33 49.67
N ALA A 163 19.80 -0.95 49.35
CA ALA A 163 18.92 -1.80 50.12
C ALA A 163 19.57 -2.10 51.48
N ALA A 164 19.24 -1.33 52.51
CA ALA A 164 19.65 -1.62 53.88
C ALA A 164 19.16 -3.02 54.28
N PRO A 165 19.98 -3.81 55.02
CA PRO A 165 19.50 -5.07 55.58
C PRO A 165 18.35 -4.81 56.54
N ALA A 166 17.47 -5.80 56.72
CA ALA A 166 16.34 -5.70 57.64
C ALA A 166 16.79 -5.29 59.05
N SER A 167 16.57 -4.02 59.40
CA SER A 167 16.73 -3.48 60.75
C SER A 167 15.36 -3.28 61.38
N ASP A 168 15.30 -3.34 62.70
CA ASP A 168 14.10 -3.10 63.50
C ASP A 168 13.26 -1.92 62.99
N ALA A 169 11.95 -2.13 62.99
CA ALA A 169 10.98 -1.20 62.43
C ALA A 169 11.15 0.21 63.00
N ASP A 170 11.30 1.20 62.12
CA ASP A 170 11.10 2.60 62.48
C ASP A 170 9.72 2.74 63.14
N PRO A 171 9.66 3.03 64.45
CA PRO A 171 8.40 3.00 65.20
C PRO A 171 7.55 4.24 64.90
N ARG A 172 8.08 5.21 64.15
CA ARG A 172 7.35 6.41 63.74
C ARG A 172 6.22 6.01 62.79
N ARG A 173 5.00 6.33 63.21
CA ARG A 173 3.77 6.18 62.44
C ARG A 173 3.23 7.57 62.13
N ALA A 174 2.76 7.77 60.90
CA ALA A 174 1.98 8.95 60.55
C ALA A 174 0.71 8.97 61.40
N THR A 175 0.33 10.15 61.89
CA THR A 175 -0.91 10.30 62.64
C THR A 175 -2.13 10.15 61.71
N ALA A 176 -3.28 9.82 62.30
CA ALA A 176 -4.53 9.78 61.55
C ALA A 176 -4.87 11.12 60.86
N ALA A 177 -4.45 12.25 61.45
CA ALA A 177 -4.65 13.57 60.86
C ALA A 177 -3.82 13.77 59.56
N GLU A 178 -2.58 13.28 59.53
CA GLU A 178 -1.69 13.37 58.37
C GLU A 178 -2.15 12.47 57.20
N LEU A 179 -2.61 11.26 57.51
CA LEU A 179 -3.26 10.40 56.50
C LEU A 179 -4.60 10.98 56.02
N GLN A 180 -5.34 11.67 56.89
CA GLN A 180 -6.58 12.35 56.52
C GLN A 180 -6.33 13.60 55.67
N GLU A 181 -5.22 14.34 55.86
CA GLU A 181 -4.81 15.43 54.95
C GLU A 181 -4.67 14.92 53.52
N TYR A 182 -3.90 13.83 53.34
CA TYR A 182 -3.75 13.14 52.07
C TYR A 182 -5.11 12.72 51.48
N ALA A 183 -5.91 11.97 52.25
CA ALA A 183 -7.18 11.43 51.77
C ALA A 183 -8.17 12.54 51.37
N THR A 184 -8.18 13.66 52.09
CA THR A 184 -9.01 14.83 51.79
C THR A 184 -8.60 15.50 50.48
N LEU A 185 -7.29 15.66 50.23
CA LEU A 185 -6.78 16.22 48.96
C LEU A 185 -7.02 15.28 47.78
N PHE A 186 -6.79 13.98 47.96
CA PHE A 186 -6.99 12.96 46.93
C PHE A 186 -8.46 12.86 46.51
N ASN A 187 -9.38 12.77 47.49
CA ASN A 187 -10.81 12.72 47.24
C ASN A 187 -11.37 14.04 46.66
N ALA A 188 -10.73 15.18 46.96
CA ALA A 188 -11.04 16.47 46.33
C ALA A 188 -10.43 16.64 44.92
N GLY A 189 -9.80 15.61 44.35
CA GLY A 189 -9.18 15.65 43.02
C GLY A 189 -7.92 16.50 42.92
N LYS A 190 -7.35 16.96 44.05
CA LYS A 190 -6.14 17.80 44.08
C LYS A 190 -4.88 16.93 44.04
N ILE A 191 -4.71 16.19 42.93
CA ILE A 191 -3.77 15.07 42.84
C ILE A 191 -2.31 15.50 43.08
N ASP A 192 -1.84 16.61 42.49
CA ASP A 192 -0.48 17.11 42.74
C ASP A 192 -0.24 17.48 44.21
N ALA A 193 -1.25 18.06 44.87
CA ALA A 193 -1.16 18.37 46.30
C ALA A 193 -1.13 17.08 47.14
N ALA A 194 -1.99 16.11 46.83
CA ALA A 194 -2.01 14.81 47.49
C ALA A 194 -0.69 14.05 47.29
N LEU A 195 -0.10 14.10 46.09
CA LEU A 195 1.20 13.51 45.76
C LEU A 195 2.33 14.13 46.59
N ASN A 196 2.35 15.47 46.72
CA ASN A 196 3.31 16.17 47.57
C ASN A 196 3.17 15.78 49.05
N VAL A 197 1.94 15.65 49.57
CA VAL A 197 1.71 15.13 50.94
C VAL A 197 2.25 13.71 51.05
N ALA A 198 1.89 12.80 50.14
CA ALA A 198 2.28 11.40 50.21
C ALA A 198 3.81 11.19 50.17
N ARG A 199 4.55 11.97 49.36
CA ARG A 199 6.02 11.97 49.38
C ARG A 199 6.60 12.30 50.75
N ARG A 200 6.16 13.41 51.36
CA ARG A 200 6.59 13.82 52.72
C ARG A 200 6.27 12.74 53.77
N LEU A 201 5.14 12.04 53.62
CA LEU A 201 4.76 10.94 54.51
C LEU A 201 5.71 9.74 54.37
N THR A 202 6.11 9.36 53.15
CA THR A 202 7.09 8.28 52.94
C THR A 202 8.51 8.64 53.40
N GLU A 203 8.91 9.91 53.29
CA GLU A 203 10.19 10.41 53.80
C GLU A 203 10.22 10.44 55.35
N SER A 204 9.11 10.84 55.96
CA SER A 204 9.00 10.98 57.42
C SER A 204 8.73 9.65 58.14
N TYR A 205 8.04 8.72 57.48
CA TYR A 205 7.54 7.46 58.03
C TYR A 205 7.83 6.26 57.10
N PRO A 206 9.10 5.99 56.74
CA PRO A 206 9.45 4.96 55.76
C PRO A 206 9.05 3.54 56.16
N GLY A 207 8.83 3.27 57.46
CA GLY A 207 8.33 1.99 57.97
C GLY A 207 6.80 1.84 58.00
N HIS A 208 6.02 2.84 57.57
CA HIS A 208 4.56 2.85 57.63
C HIS A 208 3.97 2.54 56.24
N GLY A 209 3.40 1.35 56.07
CA GLY A 209 2.94 0.85 54.77
C GLY A 209 1.84 1.71 54.14
N GLU A 210 0.97 2.27 54.96
CA GLU A 210 -0.13 3.17 54.57
C GLU A 210 0.37 4.43 53.87
N CYS A 211 1.55 4.95 54.25
CA CYS A 211 2.19 6.09 53.58
C CYS A 211 2.64 5.73 52.16
N TRP A 212 3.20 4.52 51.98
CA TRP A 212 3.61 4.02 50.66
C TRP A 212 2.41 3.69 49.77
N LEU A 213 1.33 3.16 50.35
CA LEU A 213 0.07 2.93 49.66
C LEU A 213 -0.55 4.25 49.16
N ALA A 214 -0.57 5.29 50.00
CA ALA A 214 -0.99 6.64 49.62
C ALA A 214 -0.14 7.23 48.48
N LEU A 215 1.19 7.05 48.53
CA LEU A 215 2.09 7.48 47.46
C LEU A 215 1.81 6.72 46.15
N THR A 216 1.60 5.41 46.22
CA THR A 216 1.25 4.59 45.05
C THR A 216 -0.07 5.06 44.42
N HIS A 217 -1.10 5.32 45.23
CA HIS A 217 -2.39 5.85 44.77
C HIS A 217 -2.22 7.20 44.05
N ALA A 218 -1.46 8.12 44.65
CA ALA A 218 -1.19 9.42 44.07
C ALA A 218 -0.43 9.32 42.73
N LEU A 219 0.62 8.50 42.69
CA LEU A 219 1.45 8.31 41.50
C LEU A 219 0.66 7.67 40.35
N GLN A 220 -0.11 6.61 40.61
CA GLN A 220 -0.98 6.01 39.59
C GLN A 220 -2.03 7.00 39.08
N ARG A 221 -2.63 7.78 39.98
CA ARG A 221 -3.65 8.79 39.62
C ARG A 221 -3.06 9.97 38.85
N ASN A 222 -1.79 10.32 39.06
CA ASN A 222 -1.05 11.34 38.29
C ASN A 222 -0.35 10.79 37.04
N GLY A 223 -0.49 9.50 36.71
CA GLY A 223 0.14 8.89 35.54
C GLY A 223 1.62 8.52 35.67
N HIS A 224 2.21 8.64 36.86
CA HIS A 224 3.62 8.33 37.15
C HIS A 224 3.84 6.82 37.37
N PHE A 225 3.51 5.98 36.37
CA PHE A 225 3.47 4.52 36.56
C PHE A 225 4.83 3.87 36.84
N ALA A 226 5.93 4.37 36.25
CA ALA A 226 7.27 3.84 36.52
C ALA A 226 7.66 4.05 38.00
N GLU A 227 7.37 5.23 38.54
CA GLU A 227 7.62 5.58 39.94
C GLU A 227 6.64 4.87 40.88
N SER A 228 5.41 4.59 40.44
CA SER A 228 4.42 3.90 41.27
C SER A 228 4.82 2.46 41.61
N VAL A 229 5.62 1.78 40.77
CA VAL A 229 6.21 0.47 41.12
C VAL A 229 7.14 0.60 42.32
N SER A 230 8.04 1.59 42.33
CA SER A 230 8.97 1.83 43.44
C SER A 230 8.27 2.20 44.75
N ALA A 231 7.06 2.78 44.69
CA ALA A 231 6.21 3.01 45.86
C ALA A 231 5.36 1.78 46.25
N ALA A 232 4.93 0.98 45.27
CA ALA A 232 4.09 -0.19 45.50
C ALA A 232 4.86 -1.37 46.11
N GLU A 233 6.14 -1.55 45.77
CA GLU A 233 7.01 -2.58 46.35
C GLU A 233 7.11 -2.51 47.90
N PRO A 234 7.45 -1.37 48.53
CA PRO A 234 7.42 -1.24 49.99
C PRO A 234 5.99 -1.32 50.55
N ALA A 235 4.97 -0.81 49.85
CA ALA A 235 3.57 -0.93 50.30
C ALA A 235 3.15 -2.41 50.41
N ALA A 236 3.33 -3.22 49.36
CA ALA A 236 2.98 -4.64 49.34
C ALA A 236 3.80 -5.48 50.32
N ARG A 237 5.07 -5.12 50.57
CA ARG A 237 5.95 -5.78 51.54
C ARG A 237 5.59 -5.45 52.99
N LEU A 238 5.22 -4.21 53.29
CA LEU A 238 4.83 -3.77 54.64
C LEU A 238 3.38 -4.13 54.98
N LEU A 239 2.52 -4.29 53.96
CA LEU A 239 1.10 -4.64 54.08
C LEU A 239 0.77 -5.95 53.33
N PRO A 240 1.40 -7.09 53.69
CA PRO A 240 1.21 -8.36 52.99
C PRO A 240 -0.24 -8.84 53.01
N ASP A 241 -1.00 -8.48 54.05
CA ASP A 241 -2.38 -8.91 54.27
C ASP A 241 -3.42 -7.89 53.75
N GLN A 242 -2.99 -6.72 53.24
CA GLN A 242 -3.90 -5.78 52.58
C GLN A 242 -3.97 -6.05 51.07
N VAL A 243 -5.10 -6.59 50.62
CA VAL A 243 -5.40 -6.88 49.20
C VAL A 243 -5.08 -5.70 48.29
N ILE A 244 -5.43 -4.48 48.69
CA ILE A 244 -5.22 -3.26 47.87
C ILE A 244 -3.74 -2.99 47.58
N ALA A 245 -2.84 -3.23 48.54
CA ALA A 245 -1.40 -3.07 48.31
C ALA A 245 -0.88 -4.12 47.33
N GLN A 246 -1.41 -5.35 47.38
CA GLN A 246 -1.03 -6.43 46.48
C GLN A 246 -1.53 -6.19 45.04
N THR A 247 -2.79 -5.79 44.87
CA THR A 247 -3.38 -5.51 43.55
C THR A 247 -2.74 -4.30 42.88
N MET A 248 -2.41 -3.25 43.64
CA MET A 248 -1.76 -2.06 43.08
C MET A 248 -0.34 -2.34 42.57
N LEU A 249 0.42 -3.21 43.23
CA LEU A 249 1.73 -3.64 42.72
C LEU A 249 1.57 -4.51 41.46
N ALA A 250 0.59 -5.42 41.44
CA ALA A 250 0.27 -6.23 40.25
C ALA A 250 -0.07 -5.33 39.05
N ASP A 251 -1.00 -4.39 39.23
CA ASP A 251 -1.45 -3.47 38.17
C ASP A 251 -0.32 -2.52 37.74
N ALA A 252 0.49 -2.01 38.67
CA ALA A 252 1.66 -1.19 38.34
C ALA A 252 2.66 -1.97 37.46
N LEU A 253 3.04 -3.19 37.88
CA LEU A 253 3.96 -4.05 37.12
C LEU A 253 3.42 -4.40 35.73
N TYR A 254 2.12 -4.65 35.61
CA TYR A 254 1.45 -4.88 34.32
C TYR A 254 1.51 -3.63 33.42
N ILE A 255 1.15 -2.45 33.95
CA ILE A 255 1.15 -1.18 33.20
C ILE A 255 2.56 -0.81 32.71
N VAL A 256 3.60 -1.00 33.54
CA VAL A 256 5.01 -0.78 33.13
C VAL A 256 5.62 -1.94 32.33
N ARG A 257 4.79 -2.90 31.90
CA ARG A 257 5.15 -4.04 31.05
C ARG A 257 6.24 -4.94 31.64
N ARG A 258 6.31 -5.06 32.98
CA ARG A 258 7.19 -5.99 33.71
C ARG A 258 6.49 -7.33 33.93
N PHE A 259 6.05 -7.95 32.84
CA PHE A 259 5.10 -9.08 32.85
C PHE A 259 5.55 -10.30 33.68
N GLN A 260 6.83 -10.69 33.61
CA GLN A 260 7.36 -11.80 34.42
C GLN A 260 7.22 -11.51 35.93
N ARG A 261 7.61 -10.30 36.38
CA ARG A 261 7.43 -9.87 37.77
C ARG A 261 5.96 -9.76 38.16
N ALA A 262 5.10 -9.35 37.23
CA ALA A 262 3.65 -9.30 37.46
C ALA A 262 3.07 -10.70 37.67
N GLU A 263 3.47 -11.70 36.86
CA GLU A 263 3.07 -13.11 37.05
C GLU A 263 3.55 -13.65 38.40
N GLU A 264 4.84 -13.51 38.71
CA GLU A 264 5.44 -13.96 39.97
C GLU A 264 4.72 -13.36 41.19
N HIS A 265 4.53 -12.04 41.18
CA HIS A 265 3.83 -11.33 42.26
C HIS A 265 2.36 -11.74 42.37
N CYS A 266 1.63 -11.84 41.26
CA CYS A 266 0.23 -12.26 41.31
C CYS A 266 0.08 -13.67 41.88
N ARG A 267 0.92 -14.63 41.48
CA ARG A 267 0.86 -16.00 42.02
C ARG A 267 1.11 -16.02 43.54
N GLN A 268 2.15 -15.33 44.02
CA GLN A 268 2.45 -15.21 45.46
C GLN A 268 1.33 -14.50 46.24
N ALA A 269 0.72 -13.46 45.65
CA ALA A 269 -0.37 -12.74 46.26
C ALA A 269 -1.67 -13.58 46.31
N ILE A 270 -1.95 -14.40 45.29
CA ILE A 270 -3.10 -15.32 45.23
C ILE A 270 -2.98 -16.44 46.27
N GLU A 271 -1.78 -16.92 46.60
CA GLU A 271 -1.58 -17.90 47.70
C GLU A 271 -2.09 -17.37 49.05
N ARG A 272 -2.00 -16.05 49.28
CA ARG A 272 -2.49 -15.38 50.50
C ARG A 272 -3.93 -14.87 50.37
N HIS A 273 -4.31 -14.43 49.18
CA HIS A 273 -5.59 -13.76 48.88
C HIS A 273 -6.36 -14.49 47.77
N PRO A 274 -6.69 -15.79 47.93
CA PRO A 274 -7.20 -16.63 46.84
C PRO A 274 -8.57 -16.18 46.30
N GLN A 275 -9.34 -15.42 47.08
CA GLN A 275 -10.65 -14.89 46.68
C GLN A 275 -10.59 -13.49 46.03
N CYS A 276 -9.40 -12.92 45.80
CA CYS A 276 -9.27 -11.61 45.15
C CYS A 276 -9.39 -11.72 43.63
N ALA A 277 -10.58 -11.44 43.09
CA ALA A 277 -10.85 -11.42 41.64
C ALA A 277 -9.83 -10.58 40.85
N ALA A 278 -9.50 -9.38 41.33
CA ALA A 278 -8.57 -8.46 40.65
C ALA A 278 -7.14 -9.06 40.47
N LEU A 279 -6.64 -9.87 41.41
CA LEU A 279 -5.34 -10.55 41.24
C LEU A 279 -5.41 -11.63 40.15
N HIS A 280 -6.50 -12.40 40.11
CA HIS A 280 -6.72 -13.40 39.04
C HIS A 280 -6.88 -12.72 37.67
N ARG A 281 -7.59 -11.58 37.60
CA ARG A 281 -7.71 -10.77 36.37
C ARG A 281 -6.36 -10.27 35.89
N THR A 282 -5.56 -9.66 36.76
CA THR A 282 -4.26 -9.09 36.36
C THR A 282 -3.24 -10.19 36.04
N LEU A 283 -3.29 -11.35 36.71
CA LEU A 283 -2.56 -12.55 36.29
C LEU A 283 -3.00 -13.01 34.89
N GLY A 284 -4.30 -13.14 34.64
CA GLY A 284 -4.82 -13.61 33.36
C GLY A 284 -4.55 -12.66 32.19
N ALA A 285 -4.61 -11.35 32.43
CA ALA A 285 -4.19 -10.32 31.47
C ALA A 285 -2.67 -10.40 31.19
N THR A 286 -1.85 -10.58 32.23
CA THR A 286 -0.40 -10.78 32.09
C THR A 286 -0.07 -12.01 31.25
N LEU A 287 -0.72 -13.14 31.53
CA LEU A 287 -0.55 -14.41 30.81
C LEU A 287 -0.92 -14.30 29.32
N GLN A 288 -2.01 -13.60 29.00
CA GLN A 288 -2.39 -13.34 27.60
C GLN A 288 -1.32 -12.54 26.84
N VAL A 289 -0.77 -11.47 27.44
CA VAL A 289 0.31 -10.69 26.81
C VAL A 289 1.61 -11.49 26.69
N MET A 290 1.83 -12.46 27.58
CA MET A 290 2.93 -13.45 27.49
C MET A 290 2.63 -14.62 26.52
N GLY A 291 1.49 -14.62 25.83
CA GLY A 291 1.12 -15.63 24.83
C GLY A 291 0.50 -16.92 25.37
N ARG A 292 0.22 -17.00 26.68
CA ARG A 292 -0.46 -18.13 27.36
C ARG A 292 -1.97 -17.86 27.43
N SER A 293 -2.61 -17.76 26.25
CA SER A 293 -3.96 -17.22 26.12
C SER A 293 -5.02 -18.07 26.82
N ALA A 294 -5.06 -19.39 26.59
CA ALA A 294 -6.04 -20.27 27.23
C ALA A 294 -5.96 -20.25 28.76
N GLU A 295 -4.75 -20.26 29.33
CA GLU A 295 -4.53 -20.14 30.78
C GLU A 295 -4.98 -18.78 31.31
N GLY A 296 -4.65 -17.70 30.59
CA GLY A 296 -5.04 -16.35 30.98
C GLY A 296 -6.56 -16.13 30.98
N ILE A 297 -7.27 -16.69 30.00
CA ILE A 297 -8.74 -16.70 29.96
C ILE A 297 -9.31 -17.50 31.14
N ALA A 298 -8.73 -18.65 31.51
CA ALA A 298 -9.18 -19.43 32.66
C ALA A 298 -9.07 -18.64 33.98
N PHE A 299 -7.98 -17.90 34.21
CA PHE A 299 -7.85 -17.03 35.38
C PHE A 299 -8.86 -15.87 35.38
N ILE A 300 -9.14 -15.25 34.23
CA ILE A 300 -10.15 -14.18 34.15
C ILE A 300 -11.58 -14.72 34.33
N ARG A 301 -11.89 -15.92 33.82
CA ARG A 301 -13.15 -16.61 34.13
C ARG A 301 -13.30 -16.84 35.64
N HIS A 302 -12.23 -17.27 36.31
CA HIS A 302 -12.26 -17.44 37.76
C HIS A 302 -12.43 -16.11 38.52
N ALA A 303 -11.87 -15.00 38.01
CA ALA A 303 -12.16 -13.66 38.54
C ALA A 303 -13.66 -13.32 38.45
N VAL A 304 -14.32 -13.65 37.34
CA VAL A 304 -15.77 -13.50 37.17
C VAL A 304 -16.58 -14.49 38.02
N GLU A 305 -16.07 -15.68 38.31
CA GLU A 305 -16.72 -16.62 39.27
C GLU A 305 -16.67 -16.10 40.71
N LEU A 306 -15.56 -15.46 41.11
CA LEU A 306 -15.39 -14.83 42.41
C LEU A 306 -16.20 -13.52 42.54
N ALA A 307 -16.36 -12.78 41.44
CA ALA A 307 -17.08 -11.51 41.38
C ALA A 307 -18.08 -11.46 40.19
N PRO A 308 -19.16 -12.27 40.21
CA PRO A 308 -20.11 -12.39 39.07
C PRO A 308 -20.99 -11.16 38.88
N HIS A 309 -20.84 -10.16 39.75
CA HIS A 309 -21.57 -8.91 39.77
C HIS A 309 -20.62 -7.70 39.72
N ASP A 310 -19.42 -7.88 39.16
CA ASP A 310 -18.50 -6.78 38.86
C ASP A 310 -18.38 -6.58 37.33
N ALA A 311 -18.68 -5.37 36.88
CA ALA A 311 -18.62 -5.00 35.47
C ALA A 311 -17.18 -4.92 34.94
N LEU A 312 -16.18 -4.66 35.79
CA LEU A 312 -14.77 -4.62 35.40
C LEU A 312 -14.25 -6.01 35.04
N GLU A 313 -14.65 -7.01 35.83
CA GLU A 313 -14.24 -8.40 35.64
C GLU A 313 -14.92 -9.01 34.40
N LEU A 314 -16.19 -8.67 34.17
CA LEU A 314 -16.91 -8.99 32.92
C LEU A 314 -16.30 -8.30 31.69
N ASP A 315 -15.96 -7.00 31.75
CA ASP A 315 -15.27 -6.31 30.65
C ASP A 315 -13.91 -6.95 30.34
N ALA A 316 -13.13 -7.32 31.36
CA ALA A 316 -11.86 -8.01 31.19
C ALA A 316 -12.04 -9.39 30.51
N LEU A 317 -13.08 -10.15 30.87
CA LEU A 317 -13.41 -11.42 30.22
C LEU A 317 -13.84 -11.21 28.75
N GLY A 318 -14.73 -10.24 28.48
CA GLY A 318 -15.16 -9.92 27.12
C GLY A 318 -13.99 -9.51 26.22
N ASN A 319 -13.06 -8.70 26.74
CA ASN A 319 -11.83 -8.32 26.04
C ASN A 319 -10.92 -9.53 25.76
N ALA A 320 -10.74 -10.42 26.74
CA ALA A 320 -9.93 -11.63 26.58
C ALA A 320 -10.50 -12.58 25.51
N LEU A 321 -11.82 -12.79 25.53
CA LEU A 321 -12.55 -13.58 24.55
C LEU A 321 -12.44 -12.98 23.13
N ALA A 322 -12.66 -11.67 22.99
CA ALA A 322 -12.53 -10.96 21.72
C ALA A 322 -11.10 -11.00 21.17
N GLN A 323 -10.07 -10.92 22.01
CA GLN A 323 -8.67 -11.09 21.61
C GLN A 323 -8.31 -12.52 21.18
N HIS A 324 -9.13 -13.52 21.54
CA HIS A 324 -8.97 -14.92 21.14
C HIS A 324 -9.89 -15.34 19.97
N GLY A 325 -10.78 -14.43 19.52
CA GLY A 325 -11.72 -14.64 18.43
C GLY A 325 -13.11 -15.16 18.84
N GLU A 326 -13.38 -15.29 20.15
CA GLU A 326 -14.62 -15.87 20.68
C GLU A 326 -15.72 -14.79 20.82
N TYR A 327 -16.08 -14.16 19.69
CA TYR A 327 -16.89 -12.93 19.66
C TYR A 327 -18.34 -13.10 20.16
N ASP A 328 -18.95 -14.27 20.03
CA ASP A 328 -20.32 -14.53 20.51
C ASP A 328 -20.38 -14.50 22.05
N GLU A 329 -19.42 -15.12 22.72
CA GLU A 329 -19.35 -15.09 24.18
C GLU A 329 -18.85 -13.72 24.68
N ALA A 330 -17.95 -13.07 23.94
CA ALA A 330 -17.53 -11.70 24.23
C ALA A 330 -18.72 -10.73 24.19
N GLU A 331 -19.61 -10.83 23.19
CA GLU A 331 -20.84 -10.03 23.10
C GLU A 331 -21.73 -10.23 24.33
N ILE A 332 -22.03 -11.48 24.70
CA ILE A 332 -22.87 -11.80 25.87
C ILE A 332 -22.25 -11.20 27.14
N THR A 333 -20.93 -11.32 27.29
CA THR A 333 -20.19 -10.83 28.46
C THR A 333 -20.18 -9.31 28.53
N PHE A 334 -19.92 -8.62 27.41
CA PHE A 334 -19.96 -7.16 27.34
C PHE A 334 -21.38 -6.61 27.58
N ARG A 335 -22.42 -7.24 27.03
CA ARG A 335 -23.81 -6.82 27.27
C ARG A 335 -24.16 -6.93 28.75
N ARG A 336 -23.78 -8.03 29.43
CA ARG A 336 -23.94 -8.17 30.89
C ARG A 336 -23.15 -7.12 31.67
N ALA A 337 -21.92 -6.79 31.27
CA ALA A 337 -21.17 -5.68 31.89
C ALA A 337 -21.90 -4.32 31.75
N LEU A 338 -22.53 -4.07 30.60
CA LEU A 338 -23.30 -2.85 30.30
C LEU A 338 -24.71 -2.82 30.95
N GLU A 339 -25.29 -3.96 31.31
CA GLU A 339 -26.48 -4.00 32.17
C GLU A 339 -26.17 -3.48 33.58
N MET A 340 -24.97 -3.79 34.08
CA MET A 340 -24.51 -3.41 35.41
C MET A 340 -23.94 -2.00 35.48
N ALA A 341 -23.17 -1.60 34.45
CA ALA A 341 -22.52 -0.31 34.37
C ALA A 341 -22.79 0.34 33.00
N PRO A 342 -24.03 0.80 32.72
CA PRO A 342 -24.44 1.24 31.39
C PRO A 342 -23.61 2.40 30.83
N THR A 343 -23.06 3.25 31.69
CA THR A 343 -22.23 4.41 31.31
C THR A 343 -20.75 4.08 31.07
N GLN A 344 -20.37 2.80 30.98
CA GLN A 344 -18.99 2.40 30.62
C GLN A 344 -18.78 2.47 29.10
N ALA A 345 -18.45 3.67 28.61
CA ALA A 345 -18.18 3.91 27.18
C ALA A 345 -17.08 3.02 26.56
N PRO A 346 -15.97 2.68 27.26
CA PRO A 346 -14.96 1.74 26.73
C PRO A 346 -15.55 0.36 26.45
N THR A 347 -16.28 -0.22 27.40
CA THR A 347 -16.97 -1.52 27.26
C THR A 347 -17.97 -1.51 26.10
N ASN A 348 -18.74 -0.42 25.95
CA ASN A 348 -19.67 -0.29 24.82
C ASN A 348 -18.93 -0.18 23.48
N SER A 349 -17.77 0.47 23.42
CA SER A 349 -16.94 0.52 22.21
C SER A 349 -16.32 -0.84 21.89
N ASN A 350 -15.83 -1.57 22.90
CA ASN A 350 -15.31 -2.93 22.74
C ASN A 350 -16.37 -3.90 22.16
N LEU A 351 -17.61 -3.80 22.65
CA LEU A 351 -18.76 -4.51 22.08
C LEU A 351 -18.97 -4.16 20.61
N LEU A 352 -19.10 -2.87 20.27
CA LEU A 352 -19.34 -2.40 18.90
C LEU A 352 -18.22 -2.79 17.94
N PHE A 353 -16.96 -2.75 18.40
CA PHE A 353 -15.82 -3.25 17.64
C PHE A 353 -15.90 -4.77 17.44
N GLY A 354 -16.27 -5.53 18.47
CA GLY A 354 -16.47 -6.98 18.40
C GLY A 354 -17.56 -7.40 17.42
N LEU A 355 -18.68 -6.65 17.33
CA LEU A 355 -19.75 -6.92 16.36
C LEU A 355 -19.25 -6.93 14.91
N MET A 356 -18.24 -6.12 14.56
CA MET A 356 -17.66 -6.11 13.20
C MET A 356 -16.98 -7.43 12.78
N HIS A 357 -16.66 -8.29 13.74
CA HIS A 357 -16.08 -9.61 13.49
C HIS A 357 -17.13 -10.73 13.36
N LYS A 358 -18.42 -10.46 13.61
CA LYS A 358 -19.49 -11.45 13.57
C LYS A 358 -19.98 -11.74 12.15
N LEU A 359 -20.17 -13.02 11.86
CA LEU A 359 -20.58 -13.53 10.53
C LEU A 359 -22.04 -13.23 10.19
N ASP A 360 -22.89 -13.15 11.20
CA ASP A 360 -24.33 -12.85 11.13
C ASP A 360 -24.64 -11.34 11.24
N LEU A 361 -23.63 -10.49 11.04
CA LEU A 361 -23.75 -9.03 11.15
C LEU A 361 -24.67 -8.44 10.08
N ASP A 362 -25.90 -8.14 10.50
CA ASP A 362 -26.86 -7.33 9.75
C ASP A 362 -26.51 -5.83 9.86
N ALA A 363 -26.27 -5.15 8.74
CA ALA A 363 -25.79 -3.77 8.73
C ALA A 363 -26.78 -2.76 9.35
N PRO A 364 -28.11 -2.81 9.10
CA PRO A 364 -29.10 -2.00 9.83
C PRO A 364 -29.08 -2.21 11.35
N ARG A 365 -29.02 -3.46 11.83
CA ARG A 365 -28.88 -3.76 13.28
C ARG A 365 -27.57 -3.24 13.86
N ALA A 366 -26.45 -3.43 13.16
CA ALA A 366 -25.16 -2.88 13.57
C ALA A 366 -25.23 -1.36 13.71
N PHE A 367 -25.80 -0.67 12.71
CA PHE A 367 -25.99 0.78 12.75
C PHE A 367 -26.88 1.24 13.91
N ALA A 368 -27.92 0.48 14.25
CA ALA A 368 -28.77 0.76 15.41
C ALA A 368 -28.00 0.69 16.74
N GLU A 369 -27.04 -0.23 16.89
CA GLU A 369 -26.17 -0.33 18.07
C GLU A 369 -25.19 0.87 18.16
N PHE A 370 -24.58 1.28 17.04
CA PHE A 370 -23.78 2.52 16.99
C PHE A 370 -24.62 3.76 17.34
N ARG A 371 -25.87 3.84 16.86
CA ARG A 371 -26.82 4.90 17.26
C ARG A 371 -27.18 4.84 18.74
N ALA A 372 -27.35 3.65 19.32
CA ALA A 372 -27.64 3.48 20.74
C ALA A 372 -26.49 3.98 21.64
N PHE A 373 -25.24 3.86 21.20
CA PHE A 373 -24.08 4.51 21.85
C PHE A 373 -24.24 6.03 21.87
N ALA A 374 -24.60 6.65 20.74
CA ALA A 374 -24.84 8.11 20.70
C ALA A 374 -26.03 8.55 21.57
N GLU A 375 -27.14 7.81 21.59
CA GLU A 375 -28.26 8.14 22.50
C GLU A 375 -27.87 8.01 23.98
N ARG A 376 -26.92 7.12 24.32
CA ARG A 376 -26.45 6.94 25.70
C ARG A 376 -25.41 7.98 26.13
N PHE A 377 -24.44 8.29 25.27
CA PHE A 377 -23.26 9.09 25.61
C PHE A 377 -23.28 10.51 25.05
N GLU A 378 -23.98 10.76 23.92
CA GLU A 378 -24.05 12.09 23.31
C GLU A 378 -25.32 12.83 23.70
N ALA A 379 -26.50 12.19 23.71
CA ALA A 379 -27.76 12.89 23.97
C ALA A 379 -27.79 13.67 25.31
N PRO A 380 -27.23 13.18 26.44
CA PRO A 380 -27.13 13.95 27.68
C PRO A 380 -26.22 15.19 27.58
N LEU A 381 -25.21 15.14 26.69
CA LEU A 381 -24.23 16.20 26.47
C LEU A 381 -24.68 17.22 25.41
N ARG A 382 -25.46 16.77 24.42
CA ARG A 382 -25.96 17.57 23.29
C ARG A 382 -26.75 18.80 23.74
N ALA A 383 -27.52 18.66 24.82
CA ALA A 383 -28.26 19.77 25.44
C ALA A 383 -27.34 20.85 26.08
N GLN A 384 -26.06 20.53 26.30
CA GLN A 384 -25.06 21.40 26.93
C GLN A 384 -24.00 21.91 25.94
N TRP A 385 -24.16 21.65 24.63
CA TRP A 385 -23.22 22.11 23.61
C TRP A 385 -23.15 23.64 23.58
N GLN A 386 -21.92 24.15 23.75
CA GLN A 386 -21.63 25.57 23.75
C GLN A 386 -21.50 26.09 22.32
N ARG A 387 -21.89 27.34 22.08
CA ARG A 387 -21.62 28.01 20.80
C ARG A 387 -20.11 28.19 20.63
N HIS A 388 -19.55 27.61 19.57
CA HIS A 388 -18.13 27.79 19.23
C HIS A 388 -17.78 29.25 18.97
N ALA A 389 -16.68 29.70 19.59
CA ALA A 389 -16.17 31.07 19.49
C ALA A 389 -15.17 31.27 18.34
N ASN A 390 -14.87 30.22 17.56
CA ASN A 390 -13.93 30.28 16.44
C ASN A 390 -14.36 31.33 15.40
N GLU A 391 -13.41 32.13 14.93
CA GLU A 391 -13.61 33.13 13.88
C GLU A 391 -14.08 32.48 12.58
N ARG A 392 -15.24 32.89 12.05
CA ARG A 392 -15.81 32.42 10.77
C ARG A 392 -15.13 33.08 9.57
N ASN A 393 -13.84 32.77 9.39
CA ASN A 393 -13.01 33.26 8.31
C ASN A 393 -12.53 32.08 7.46
N PRO A 394 -13.05 31.91 6.22
CA PRO A 394 -12.68 30.76 5.40
C PRO A 394 -11.21 30.71 4.97
N ALA A 395 -10.53 31.87 4.94
CA ALA A 395 -9.14 32.01 4.53
C ALA A 395 -8.12 31.91 5.68
N LYS A 396 -8.58 31.77 6.94
CA LYS A 396 -7.68 31.68 8.10
C LYS A 396 -6.73 30.47 8.02
N ARG A 397 -5.61 30.56 8.73
CA ARG A 397 -4.80 29.38 9.07
C ARG A 397 -5.60 28.49 10.04
N LEU A 398 -5.85 27.24 9.66
CA LEU A 398 -6.69 26.31 10.42
C LEU A 398 -5.90 25.57 11.48
N LYS A 399 -6.46 25.49 12.69
CA LYS A 399 -5.98 24.60 13.74
C LYS A 399 -6.62 23.22 13.60
N ILE A 400 -5.84 22.23 13.16
CA ILE A 400 -6.26 20.84 13.01
C ILE A 400 -5.80 20.06 14.24
N GLY A 401 -6.73 19.55 15.04
CA GLY A 401 -6.45 18.73 16.21
C GLY A 401 -6.60 17.24 15.90
N PHE A 402 -5.62 16.41 16.25
CA PHE A 402 -5.66 14.95 16.12
C PHE A 402 -5.75 14.30 17.50
N VAL A 403 -6.72 13.42 17.72
CA VAL A 403 -6.92 12.70 18.99
C VAL A 403 -6.77 11.20 18.75
N SER A 404 -5.92 10.54 19.53
CA SER A 404 -5.72 9.08 19.39
C SER A 404 -5.05 8.44 20.60
N GLY A 405 -5.39 7.17 20.85
CA GLY A 405 -4.61 6.29 21.72
C GLY A 405 -3.41 5.62 21.04
N ASP A 406 -3.20 5.88 19.74
CA ASP A 406 -2.38 5.04 18.85
C ASP A 406 -1.18 5.76 18.20
N LEU A 407 -0.69 6.85 18.79
CA LEU A 407 0.46 7.64 18.29
C LEU A 407 1.83 7.05 18.70
N PHE A 408 2.00 5.74 18.49
CA PHE A 408 3.21 4.95 18.79
C PHE A 408 3.35 3.86 17.69
N ASP A 409 4.25 2.88 17.83
CA ASP A 409 4.46 1.75 16.92
C ASP A 409 3.18 0.91 16.68
N HIS A 410 2.31 1.41 15.79
CA HIS A 410 0.96 0.94 15.55
C HIS A 410 0.50 1.34 14.12
N PRO A 411 -0.34 0.54 13.43
CA PRO A 411 -0.77 0.84 12.06
C PRO A 411 -1.34 2.25 11.84
N VAL A 412 -2.08 2.81 12.82
CA VAL A 412 -2.60 4.18 12.75
C VAL A 412 -1.46 5.20 12.58
N ALA A 413 -0.38 5.08 13.35
CA ALA A 413 0.77 5.97 13.23
C ALA A 413 1.51 5.81 11.89
N TYR A 414 1.58 4.59 11.34
CA TYR A 414 2.24 4.35 10.04
C TYR A 414 1.55 5.09 8.90
N PHE A 415 0.21 4.98 8.85
CA PHE A 415 -0.61 5.69 7.87
C PHE A 415 -0.60 7.20 8.12
N LEU A 416 -0.80 7.62 9.38
CA LEU A 416 -0.89 9.03 9.76
C LEU A 416 0.42 9.78 9.49
N LEU A 417 1.58 9.25 9.90
CA LEU A 417 2.87 9.92 9.78
C LEU A 417 3.14 10.35 8.33
N SER A 418 2.90 9.45 7.37
CA SER A 418 3.06 9.69 5.94
C SER A 418 2.22 10.88 5.43
N VAL A 419 1.02 11.07 6.00
CA VAL A 419 0.13 12.20 5.67
C VAL A 419 0.58 13.47 6.41
N VAL A 420 0.90 13.36 7.69
CA VAL A 420 1.32 14.48 8.56
C VAL A 420 2.62 15.11 8.08
N GLU A 421 3.59 14.32 7.60
CA GLU A 421 4.82 14.77 6.93
C GLU A 421 4.51 15.80 5.81
N HIS A 422 3.42 15.60 5.07
CA HIS A 422 2.98 16.47 3.98
C HIS A 422 2.03 17.58 4.42
N LEU A 423 1.08 17.32 5.32
CA LEU A 423 0.16 18.35 5.86
C LEU A 423 0.92 19.44 6.62
N ALA A 424 2.06 19.12 7.24
CA ALA A 424 2.92 20.09 7.92
C ALA A 424 3.59 21.09 6.96
N LEU A 425 3.65 20.78 5.65
CA LEU A 425 4.18 21.67 4.61
C LEU A 425 3.13 22.69 4.12
N ASP A 426 1.85 22.50 4.44
CA ASP A 426 0.78 23.44 4.09
C ASP A 426 0.78 24.63 5.07
N PRO A 427 1.17 25.85 4.63
CA PRO A 427 1.25 27.01 5.52
C PRO A 427 -0.12 27.47 6.02
N THR A 428 -1.22 27.01 5.39
CA THR A 428 -2.59 27.31 5.78
C THR A 428 -3.11 26.41 6.91
N LEU A 429 -2.32 25.44 7.36
CA LEU A 429 -2.65 24.52 8.46
C LEU A 429 -1.69 24.69 9.66
N SER A 430 -2.16 24.29 10.84
CA SER A 430 -1.41 24.20 12.10
C SER A 430 -1.85 22.90 12.78
N LEU A 431 -0.92 21.97 13.02
CA LEU A 431 -1.24 20.62 13.48
C LEU A 431 -1.06 20.49 15.00
N HIS A 432 -2.09 20.04 15.70
CA HIS A 432 -2.12 19.91 17.16
C HIS A 432 -2.47 18.47 17.52
N PHE A 433 -1.80 17.88 18.50
CA PHE A 433 -1.95 16.45 18.83
C PHE A 433 -2.33 16.23 20.30
N TYR A 434 -3.25 15.31 20.53
CA TYR A 434 -3.77 14.90 21.82
C TYR A 434 -3.57 13.38 21.99
N SER A 435 -2.48 13.01 22.68
CA SER A 435 -2.06 11.62 22.90
C SER A 435 -2.79 11.01 24.10
N ASN A 436 -3.57 9.96 23.87
CA ASN A 436 -4.26 9.21 24.92
C ASN A 436 -3.50 7.92 25.30
N TYR A 437 -2.17 7.98 25.33
CA TYR A 437 -1.33 6.86 25.78
C TYR A 437 -0.04 7.36 26.43
N ALA A 438 0.40 6.69 27.50
CA ALA A 438 1.52 7.15 28.33
C ALA A 438 2.91 6.70 27.85
N ALA A 439 2.99 5.73 26.91
CA ALA A 439 4.27 5.27 26.37
C ALA A 439 4.62 6.03 25.08
N THR A 440 5.91 6.36 24.94
CA THR A 440 6.46 7.10 23.80
C THR A 440 7.54 6.26 23.10
N ASP A 441 7.63 6.38 21.78
CA ASP A 441 8.66 5.71 20.98
C ASP A 441 9.13 6.57 19.79
N SER A 442 9.80 5.94 18.82
CA SER A 442 10.32 6.59 17.62
C SER A 442 9.22 7.13 16.70
N PHE A 443 8.04 6.48 16.63
CA PHE A 443 6.90 7.00 15.88
C PHE A 443 6.25 8.18 16.60
N THR A 444 6.09 8.09 17.93
CA THR A 444 5.63 9.25 18.73
C THR A 444 6.53 10.46 18.50
N THR A 445 7.85 10.25 18.52
CA THR A 445 8.85 11.31 18.32
C THR A 445 8.78 11.91 16.92
N LYS A 446 8.66 11.08 15.87
CA LYS A 446 8.52 11.54 14.48
C LYS A 446 7.26 12.37 14.26
N ILE A 447 6.09 11.88 14.71
CA ILE A 447 4.83 12.64 14.59
C ILE A 447 4.90 13.96 15.36
N ARG A 448 5.47 13.94 16.58
CA ARG A 448 5.64 15.13 17.43
C ARG A 448 6.53 16.21 16.80
N ALA A 449 7.49 15.85 15.95
CA ALA A 449 8.33 16.82 15.23
C ALA A 449 7.52 17.72 14.26
N HIS A 450 6.35 17.27 13.81
CA HIS A 450 5.43 18.03 12.94
C HIS A 450 4.33 18.77 13.72
N ALA A 451 4.33 18.71 15.06
CA ALA A 451 3.28 19.28 15.90
C ALA A 451 3.56 20.75 16.27
N ALA A 452 2.59 21.63 16.00
CA ALA A 452 2.54 22.99 16.56
C ALA A 452 2.24 22.95 18.08
N SER A 453 1.53 21.92 18.56
CA SER A 453 1.48 21.58 19.98
C SER A 453 1.19 20.10 20.20
N TRP A 454 1.73 19.54 21.29
CA TRP A 454 1.49 18.17 21.72
C TRP A 454 0.99 18.16 23.17
N ARG A 455 -0.15 17.51 23.42
CA ARG A 455 -0.72 17.33 24.76
C ARG A 455 -0.88 15.86 25.08
N GLU A 456 -0.34 15.45 26.23
CA GLU A 456 -0.73 14.18 26.85
C GLU A 456 -2.12 14.37 27.48
N ILE A 457 -3.06 13.47 27.16
CA ILE A 457 -4.43 13.46 27.71
C ILE A 457 -4.78 12.13 28.39
N PHE A 458 -3.82 11.21 28.49
CA PHE A 458 -3.99 9.97 29.23
C PHE A 458 -4.33 10.24 30.71
N GLY A 459 -5.29 9.50 31.27
CA GLY A 459 -5.76 9.68 32.66
C GLY A 459 -6.71 10.86 32.91
N MET A 460 -6.82 11.81 31.99
CA MET A 460 -7.80 12.91 32.08
C MET A 460 -9.24 12.42 31.85
N SER A 461 -10.23 13.10 32.43
CA SER A 461 -11.66 12.87 32.13
C SER A 461 -12.07 13.58 30.84
N ASP A 462 -13.12 13.08 30.18
CA ASP A 462 -13.50 13.53 28.83
C ASP A 462 -14.01 14.97 28.78
N ASP A 463 -14.58 15.48 29.88
CA ASP A 463 -14.97 16.88 30.06
C ASP A 463 -13.75 17.81 30.10
N VAL A 464 -12.69 17.42 30.82
CA VAL A 464 -11.41 18.13 30.88
C VAL A 464 -10.74 18.12 29.52
N VAL A 465 -10.70 16.97 28.83
CA VAL A 465 -10.15 16.86 27.46
C VAL A 465 -10.92 17.77 26.50
N ALA A 466 -12.26 17.73 26.52
CA ALA A 466 -13.09 18.60 25.68
C ALA A 466 -12.87 20.08 25.98
N GLN A 467 -12.72 20.47 27.26
CA GLN A 467 -12.44 21.86 27.63
C GLN A 467 -11.03 22.29 27.22
N THR A 468 -10.02 21.42 27.31
CA THR A 468 -8.66 21.69 26.80
C THR A 468 -8.68 21.97 25.30
N ILE A 469 -9.38 21.14 24.51
CA ILE A 469 -9.52 21.32 23.06
C ILE A 469 -10.23 22.65 22.72
N ARG A 470 -11.27 23.04 23.48
CA ARG A 470 -11.92 24.36 23.33
C ARG A 470 -10.97 25.52 23.63
N ASN A 471 -10.21 25.42 24.72
CA ASN A 471 -9.26 26.46 25.13
C ASN A 471 -8.12 26.63 24.11
N ASP A 472 -7.72 25.55 23.44
CA ASP A 472 -6.76 25.60 22.33
C ASP A 472 -7.32 26.27 21.06
N GLY A 473 -8.66 26.38 20.96
CA GLY A 473 -9.35 26.98 19.82
C GLY A 473 -9.20 26.15 18.55
N ILE A 474 -9.24 24.81 18.65
CA ILE A 474 -9.19 23.91 17.50
C ILE A 474 -10.37 24.19 16.56
N ASP A 475 -10.09 24.27 15.25
CA ASP A 475 -11.07 24.54 14.20
C ASP A 475 -11.66 23.24 13.65
N ILE A 476 -10.82 22.23 13.43
CA ILE A 476 -11.25 20.90 13.00
C ILE A 476 -10.58 19.85 13.90
N LEU A 477 -11.38 19.00 14.55
CA LEU A 477 -10.89 17.92 15.40
C LEU A 477 -11.07 16.56 14.70
N ILE A 478 -10.03 15.75 14.64
CA ILE A 478 -9.99 14.47 13.95
C ILE A 478 -9.78 13.35 14.97
N ASP A 479 -10.76 12.46 15.08
CA ASP A 479 -10.68 11.19 15.78
C ASP A 479 -9.94 10.17 14.91
N LEU A 480 -8.85 9.61 15.43
CA LEU A 480 -8.10 8.55 14.75
C LEU A 480 -8.42 7.14 15.27
N SER A 481 -9.23 6.98 16.32
CA SER A 481 -9.43 5.70 17.02
C SER A 481 -10.85 5.13 16.90
N GLY A 482 -11.90 5.94 16.78
CA GLY A 482 -13.29 5.47 16.70
C GLY A 482 -13.65 4.53 17.87
N HIS A 483 -14.21 3.35 17.60
CA HIS A 483 -14.53 2.38 18.65
C HIS A 483 -13.37 1.45 19.04
N THR A 484 -12.13 1.67 18.57
CA THR A 484 -10.97 0.89 19.03
C THR A 484 -10.52 1.29 20.45
N GLY A 485 -9.60 0.51 21.03
CA GLY A 485 -9.12 0.72 22.39
C GLY A 485 -8.44 2.08 22.60
N ARG A 486 -8.61 2.67 23.79
CA ARG A 486 -8.11 4.01 24.18
C ARG A 486 -8.65 5.17 23.33
N ASN A 487 -9.80 5.01 22.68
CA ASN A 487 -10.49 6.13 22.04
C ASN A 487 -10.95 7.20 23.06
N ARG A 488 -11.45 8.32 22.53
CA ARG A 488 -11.99 9.45 23.29
C ARG A 488 -13.34 9.92 22.75
N LEU A 489 -14.17 9.01 22.25
CA LEU A 489 -15.44 9.35 21.60
C LEU A 489 -16.39 10.18 22.49
N VAL A 490 -16.36 9.99 23.82
CA VAL A 490 -17.15 10.83 24.76
C VAL A 490 -16.64 12.29 24.78
N ALA A 491 -15.33 12.52 24.65
CA ALA A 491 -14.78 13.87 24.51
C ALA A 491 -15.23 14.52 23.17
N PHE A 492 -15.37 13.74 22.09
CA PHE A 492 -15.99 14.22 20.85
C PHE A 492 -17.50 14.48 21.00
N ALA A 493 -18.21 13.66 21.78
CA ALA A 493 -19.64 13.81 22.06
C ALA A 493 -19.98 15.10 22.83
N HIS A 494 -19.02 15.70 23.54
CA HIS A 494 -19.14 17.06 24.07
C HIS A 494 -19.13 18.17 22.98
N LYS A 495 -18.82 17.85 21.72
CA LYS A 495 -18.60 18.81 20.62
C LYS A 495 -17.63 19.95 21.01
N PRO A 496 -16.35 19.67 21.29
CA PRO A 496 -15.36 20.71 21.58
C PRO A 496 -14.95 21.55 20.36
N ALA A 497 -14.87 20.98 19.15
CA ALA A 497 -14.53 21.72 17.94
C ALA A 497 -15.75 21.93 17.01
N PRO A 498 -15.80 23.03 16.25
CA PRO A 498 -16.94 23.34 15.38
C PRO A 498 -17.13 22.35 14.23
N VAL A 499 -16.04 21.81 13.71
CA VAL A 499 -16.03 20.69 12.76
C VAL A 499 -15.30 19.52 13.40
N GLN A 500 -15.85 18.32 13.29
CA GLN A 500 -15.27 17.09 13.80
C GLN A 500 -15.32 15.98 12.72
N VAL A 501 -14.25 15.19 12.64
CA VAL A 501 -14.03 14.18 11.60
C VAL A 501 -13.58 12.87 12.26
N SER A 502 -13.94 11.71 11.72
CA SER A 502 -13.31 10.41 12.06
C SER A 502 -12.56 9.83 10.85
N TRP A 503 -11.32 9.38 11.08
CA TRP A 503 -10.37 8.84 10.09
C TRP A 503 -9.09 8.47 10.85
N ILE A 504 -8.51 7.26 10.91
CA ILE A 504 -8.59 6.10 10.00
C ILE A 504 -8.89 4.81 10.81
N GLY A 505 -8.60 4.78 12.11
CA GLY A 505 -8.35 3.54 12.87
C GLY A 505 -9.54 2.60 13.10
N ASN A 506 -10.77 3.07 12.92
CA ASN A 506 -11.99 2.28 13.08
C ASN A 506 -12.73 2.13 11.74
N PRO A 507 -12.86 0.91 11.18
CA PRO A 507 -13.54 0.68 9.91
C PRO A 507 -15.08 0.57 10.06
N ALA A 508 -15.67 1.55 10.75
CA ALA A 508 -17.11 1.75 10.91
C ALA A 508 -17.40 3.19 11.36
N THR A 509 -18.69 3.55 11.32
CA THR A 509 -19.22 4.76 11.97
C THR A 509 -18.89 4.81 13.47
N THR A 510 -18.85 6.01 14.02
CA THR A 510 -18.84 6.26 15.47
C THR A 510 -20.24 6.34 16.08
N GLY A 511 -21.28 6.36 15.23
CA GLY A 511 -22.68 6.55 15.62
C GLY A 511 -23.04 7.96 16.09
N LEU A 512 -22.04 8.78 16.44
CA LEU A 512 -22.20 10.14 16.96
C LEU A 512 -22.68 11.10 15.87
N SER A 513 -23.65 11.96 16.20
CA SER A 513 -23.93 13.18 15.43
C SER A 513 -23.04 14.36 15.82
N ALA A 514 -22.24 14.21 16.88
CA ALA A 514 -21.19 15.17 17.21
C ALA A 514 -20.04 15.16 16.20
N ILE A 515 -19.82 14.04 15.49
CA ILE A 515 -18.81 13.91 14.43
C ILE A 515 -19.52 14.16 13.09
N ASP A 516 -19.06 15.17 12.36
CA ASP A 516 -19.76 15.68 11.17
C ASP A 516 -19.43 14.86 9.92
N TYR A 517 -18.18 14.40 9.82
CA TYR A 517 -17.63 13.74 8.63
C TYR A 517 -16.84 12.47 8.96
N TYR A 518 -16.81 11.54 8.03
CA TYR A 518 -15.89 10.40 8.06
C TYR A 518 -15.11 10.37 6.74
N MET A 519 -13.78 10.42 6.80
CA MET A 519 -12.96 10.36 5.58
C MET A 519 -12.72 8.90 5.17
N SER A 520 -12.98 8.58 3.91
CA SER A 520 -12.87 7.24 3.34
C SER A 520 -12.52 7.33 1.85
N ASP A 521 -12.73 6.26 1.09
CA ASP A 521 -12.76 6.30 -0.38
C ASP A 521 -13.99 5.59 -0.96
N ARG A 522 -14.19 5.80 -2.26
CA ARG A 522 -15.36 5.33 -3.02
C ARG A 522 -15.47 3.81 -3.13
N PHE A 523 -14.39 3.05 -2.95
CA PHE A 523 -14.37 1.60 -3.13
C PHE A 523 -14.51 0.85 -1.81
N VAL A 524 -13.89 1.37 -0.74
CA VAL A 524 -14.07 0.85 0.62
C VAL A 524 -15.50 1.12 1.10
N THR A 525 -16.03 2.34 0.88
CA THR A 525 -17.40 2.72 1.25
C THR A 525 -18.18 3.32 0.06
N PRO A 526 -18.68 2.49 -0.89
CA PRO A 526 -19.55 2.96 -1.96
C PRO A 526 -20.78 3.69 -1.40
N LEU A 527 -21.01 4.93 -1.85
CA LEU A 527 -22.00 5.83 -1.22
C LEU A 527 -23.41 5.23 -1.18
N GLU A 528 -23.83 4.57 -2.26
CA GLU A 528 -25.14 3.92 -2.40
C GLU A 528 -25.39 2.85 -1.33
N GLN A 529 -24.34 2.13 -0.91
CA GLN A 529 -24.40 1.08 0.11
C GLN A 529 -24.24 1.64 1.54
N PHE A 530 -23.41 2.66 1.72
CA PHE A 530 -22.96 3.11 3.05
C PHE A 530 -23.59 4.42 3.56
N ALA A 531 -24.30 5.19 2.74
CA ALA A 531 -24.95 6.43 3.19
C ALA A 531 -25.98 6.23 4.32
N SER A 532 -26.57 5.03 4.44
CA SER A 532 -27.50 4.63 5.50
C SER A 532 -26.83 3.96 6.72
N GLN A 533 -25.53 3.68 6.64
CA GLN A 533 -24.76 2.95 7.67
C GLN A 533 -23.83 3.87 8.49
N PHE A 534 -23.79 5.16 8.19
CA PHE A 534 -22.97 6.16 8.87
C PHE A 534 -23.82 7.30 9.42
N SER A 535 -23.53 7.73 10.65
CA SER A 535 -24.09 8.96 11.22
C SER A 535 -23.41 10.19 10.63
N GLU A 536 -22.12 10.05 10.30
CA GLU A 536 -21.26 11.05 9.70
C GLU A 536 -21.49 11.17 8.18
N LYS A 537 -21.03 12.28 7.60
CA LYS A 537 -20.98 12.45 6.16
C LYS A 537 -19.66 11.93 5.59
N LEU A 538 -19.77 10.84 4.82
CA LEU A 538 -18.67 10.26 4.04
C LEU A 538 -18.04 11.31 3.11
N VAL A 539 -16.72 11.46 3.22
CA VAL A 539 -15.90 12.28 2.33
C VAL A 539 -14.88 11.40 1.65
N PHE A 540 -14.91 11.35 0.32
CA PHE A 540 -14.08 10.46 -0.47
C PHE A 540 -12.76 11.12 -0.85
N LEU A 541 -11.66 10.60 -0.31
CA LEU A 541 -10.30 10.89 -0.71
C LEU A 541 -9.90 9.98 -1.90
N PRO A 542 -8.80 10.30 -2.62
CA PRO A 542 -8.29 9.47 -3.72
C PRO A 542 -7.97 8.02 -3.32
N ALA A 543 -7.65 7.78 -2.04
CA ALA A 543 -7.65 6.48 -1.38
C ALA A 543 -7.76 6.71 0.14
N LEU A 544 -8.26 5.71 0.89
CA LEU A 544 -8.49 5.78 2.34
C LEU A 544 -7.25 6.26 3.13
N ALA A 545 -6.05 5.75 2.80
CA ALA A 545 -4.79 6.11 3.43
C ALA A 545 -3.59 5.71 2.53
N PRO A 546 -2.42 6.36 2.64
CA PRO A 546 -1.23 5.97 1.90
C PRO A 546 -0.57 4.73 2.50
N PHE A 547 -0.49 3.64 1.74
CA PHE A 547 0.43 2.56 2.03
C PHE A 547 1.87 3.03 1.80
N LYS A 548 2.71 2.99 2.85
CA LYS A 548 4.15 3.26 2.76
C LYS A 548 4.90 1.94 2.64
N PRO A 549 5.48 1.60 1.48
CA PRO A 549 6.29 0.40 1.32
C PRO A 549 7.46 0.35 2.29
N HIS A 550 7.86 -0.86 2.71
CA HIS A 550 9.11 -1.02 3.45
C HIS A 550 10.31 -0.78 2.50
N PRO A 551 11.30 0.05 2.87
CA PRO A 551 12.43 0.35 1.99
C PRO A 551 13.29 -0.88 1.68
N GLU A 552 13.36 -1.83 2.62
CA GLU A 552 14.05 -3.13 2.44
C GLU A 552 13.07 -4.25 2.04
N ALA A 553 11.97 -3.94 1.34
CA ALA A 553 11.10 -5.00 0.83
C ALA A 553 11.86 -5.85 -0.20
N PRO A 554 11.96 -7.19 -0.03
CA PRO A 554 12.71 -8.04 -0.95
C PRO A 554 12.09 -8.04 -2.35
N ASP A 555 12.85 -8.48 -3.34
CA ASP A 555 12.37 -8.59 -4.72
C ASP A 555 11.22 -9.61 -4.86
N VAL A 556 10.35 -9.33 -5.83
CA VAL A 556 9.30 -10.26 -6.24
C VAL A 556 9.98 -11.39 -7.02
N ASN A 557 9.92 -12.61 -6.47
CA ASN A 557 10.38 -13.80 -7.17
C ASN A 557 9.39 -14.27 -8.24
N GLU A 558 9.84 -15.16 -9.12
CA GLU A 558 8.98 -15.95 -10.01
C GLU A 558 7.88 -16.70 -9.24
N LEU A 559 6.80 -17.07 -9.94
CA LEU A 559 5.65 -17.74 -9.34
C LEU A 559 6.04 -19.12 -8.77
N PRO A 560 5.93 -19.35 -7.44
CA PRO A 560 6.31 -20.61 -6.82
C PRO A 560 5.69 -21.86 -7.46
N ALA A 561 4.44 -21.78 -7.93
CA ALA A 561 3.73 -22.88 -8.56
C ALA A 561 4.43 -23.46 -9.79
N LEU A 562 5.12 -22.63 -10.60
CA LEU A 562 5.85 -23.07 -11.79
C LEU A 562 7.02 -24.01 -11.42
N LYS A 563 7.68 -23.74 -10.28
CA LYS A 563 8.77 -24.58 -9.76
C LYS A 563 8.24 -25.78 -8.96
N ASN A 564 7.18 -25.58 -8.19
CA ASN A 564 6.66 -26.57 -7.25
C ASN A 564 5.76 -27.63 -7.91
N GLY A 565 5.15 -27.32 -9.06
CA GLY A 565 4.14 -28.16 -9.72
C GLY A 565 2.78 -28.18 -9.01
N TYR A 566 2.57 -27.29 -8.02
CA TYR A 566 1.30 -27.12 -7.31
C TYR A 566 1.14 -25.67 -6.83
N LEU A 567 -0.10 -25.20 -6.78
CA LEU A 567 -0.44 -23.87 -6.27
C LEU A 567 -0.44 -23.84 -4.73
N THR A 568 0.17 -22.82 -4.14
CA THR A 568 0.18 -22.55 -2.70
C THR A 568 -0.68 -21.32 -2.41
N PHE A 569 -1.88 -21.57 -1.88
CA PHE A 569 -2.69 -20.54 -1.25
C PHE A 569 -2.05 -20.12 0.07
N GLY A 570 -2.18 -18.86 0.46
CA GLY A 570 -1.65 -18.37 1.74
C GLY A 570 -2.57 -17.39 2.45
N SER A 571 -2.38 -17.19 3.75
CA SER A 571 -3.00 -16.07 4.45
C SER A 571 -2.11 -15.56 5.58
N PHE A 572 -1.95 -14.24 5.64
CA PHE A 572 -1.19 -13.54 6.67
C PHE A 572 -2.09 -12.69 7.59
N SER A 573 -3.41 -12.96 7.55
CA SER A 573 -4.39 -12.33 8.43
C SER A 573 -4.14 -12.67 9.90
N ARG A 574 -4.45 -11.72 10.80
CA ARG A 574 -4.41 -11.99 12.25
C ARG A 574 -5.38 -13.13 12.58
N ILE A 575 -4.97 -14.06 13.45
CA ILE A 575 -5.78 -15.26 13.78
C ILE A 575 -7.19 -14.95 14.27
N VAL A 576 -7.42 -13.80 14.93
CA VAL A 576 -8.76 -13.35 15.35
C VAL A 576 -9.75 -13.11 14.19
N LYS A 577 -9.27 -13.12 12.93
CA LYS A 577 -10.09 -13.07 11.72
C LYS A 577 -10.32 -14.45 11.09
N ILE A 578 -9.60 -15.48 11.54
CA ILE A 578 -9.60 -16.83 10.96
C ILE A 578 -10.46 -17.73 11.84
N GLY A 579 -11.78 -17.63 11.65
CA GLY A 579 -12.77 -18.49 12.31
C GLY A 579 -13.11 -19.76 11.51
N PRO A 580 -13.95 -20.66 12.06
CA PRO A 580 -14.34 -21.91 11.40
C PRO A 580 -14.93 -21.71 9.99
N GLU A 581 -15.79 -20.72 9.79
CA GLU A 581 -16.39 -20.42 8.47
C GLU A 581 -15.37 -19.99 7.41
N VAL A 582 -14.30 -19.30 7.83
CA VAL A 582 -13.20 -18.91 6.94
C VAL A 582 -12.43 -20.13 6.50
N VAL A 583 -12.09 -21.00 7.46
CA VAL A 583 -11.41 -22.28 7.18
C VAL A 583 -12.29 -23.21 6.34
N ALA A 584 -13.61 -23.23 6.55
CA ALA A 584 -14.55 -23.99 5.73
C ALA A 584 -14.57 -23.51 4.26
N LEU A 585 -14.57 -22.19 4.02
CA LEU A 585 -14.45 -21.66 2.66
C LEU A 585 -13.09 -22.00 2.02
N TRP A 586 -11.99 -21.83 2.76
CA TRP A 586 -10.66 -22.18 2.28
C TRP A 586 -10.53 -23.69 2.02
N ALA A 587 -11.16 -24.55 2.83
CA ALA A 587 -11.22 -25.99 2.60
C ALA A 587 -12.05 -26.35 1.36
N ARG A 588 -13.10 -25.58 1.01
CA ARG A 588 -13.77 -25.72 -0.30
C ARG A 588 -12.81 -25.42 -1.46
N VAL A 589 -12.01 -24.34 -1.38
CA VAL A 589 -10.97 -24.04 -2.38
C VAL A 589 -9.96 -25.18 -2.51
N LEU A 590 -9.45 -25.71 -1.39
CA LEU A 590 -8.49 -26.83 -1.40
C LEU A 590 -9.09 -28.14 -1.92
N ARG A 591 -10.42 -28.33 -1.87
CA ARG A 591 -11.12 -29.47 -2.48
C ARG A 591 -11.29 -29.29 -3.99
N GLU A 592 -11.64 -28.08 -4.43
CA GLU A 592 -11.83 -27.73 -5.86
C GLU A 592 -10.50 -27.73 -6.63
N VAL A 593 -9.41 -27.29 -6.00
CA VAL A 593 -8.07 -27.29 -6.58
C VAL A 593 -7.26 -28.45 -5.98
N PRO A 594 -7.30 -29.66 -6.57
CA PRO A 594 -6.53 -30.80 -6.06
C PRO A 594 -5.03 -30.51 -6.09
N ASN A 595 -4.29 -31.14 -5.16
CA ASN A 595 -2.85 -30.96 -4.93
C ASN A 595 -2.39 -29.58 -4.44
N SER A 596 -3.24 -28.54 -4.43
CA SER A 596 -2.89 -27.24 -3.85
C SER A 596 -2.54 -27.31 -2.36
N ARG A 597 -1.77 -26.35 -1.84
CA ARG A 597 -1.41 -26.25 -0.42
C ARG A 597 -1.92 -24.96 0.20
N MET A 598 -1.96 -24.93 1.53
CA MET A 598 -2.25 -23.74 2.32
C MET A 598 -1.05 -23.38 3.21
N LEU A 599 -0.70 -22.11 3.25
CA LEU A 599 0.27 -21.54 4.17
C LEU A 599 -0.39 -20.48 5.05
N VAL A 600 -0.41 -20.68 6.37
CA VAL A 600 -0.91 -19.68 7.32
C VAL A 600 0.27 -19.03 8.03
N GLY A 601 0.48 -17.75 7.75
CA GLY A 601 1.59 -16.97 8.25
C GLY A 601 1.29 -16.15 9.51
N ALA A 602 2.31 -15.43 9.98
CA ALA A 602 2.25 -14.55 11.15
C ALA A 602 1.78 -15.22 12.47
N ILE A 603 1.92 -16.54 12.60
CA ILE A 603 1.54 -17.29 13.81
C ILE A 603 2.47 -16.94 14.97
N ALA A 604 1.91 -16.72 16.17
CA ALA A 604 2.66 -16.31 17.36
C ALA A 604 2.99 -17.48 18.31
N SER A 605 2.20 -18.55 18.34
CA SER A 605 2.41 -19.68 19.26
C SER A 605 1.97 -21.03 18.68
N THR A 606 2.46 -22.13 19.26
CA THR A 606 2.05 -23.50 18.87
C THR A 606 0.56 -23.75 19.14
N GLU A 607 -0.03 -23.13 20.18
CA GLU A 607 -1.46 -23.17 20.48
C GLU A 607 -2.30 -22.69 19.28
N GLN A 608 -1.87 -21.59 18.65
CA GLN A 608 -2.52 -21.03 17.46
C GLN A 608 -2.40 -21.95 16.24
N MET A 609 -1.24 -22.61 16.05
CA MET A 609 -1.06 -23.61 14.99
C MET A 609 -2.03 -24.77 15.19
N SER A 610 -2.10 -25.33 16.40
CA SER A 610 -3.00 -26.43 16.74
C SER A 610 -4.48 -26.05 16.58
N LYS A 611 -4.89 -24.84 16.95
CA LYS A 611 -6.27 -24.33 16.75
C LYS A 611 -6.65 -24.34 15.27
N ILE A 612 -5.83 -23.76 14.40
CA ILE A 612 -6.10 -23.68 12.95
C ILE A 612 -5.98 -25.07 12.29
N ALA A 613 -4.99 -25.89 12.67
CA ALA A 613 -4.85 -27.25 12.16
C ALA A 613 -6.08 -28.11 12.49
N GLY A 614 -6.62 -27.97 13.71
CA GLY A 614 -7.87 -28.62 14.12
C GLY A 614 -9.07 -28.19 13.26
N MET A 615 -9.18 -26.90 12.91
CA MET A 615 -10.24 -26.43 12.00
C MET A 615 -10.14 -27.06 10.60
N PHE A 616 -8.93 -27.15 10.02
CA PHE A 616 -8.73 -27.82 8.73
C PHE A 616 -8.98 -29.34 8.81
N ALA A 617 -8.61 -29.98 9.92
CA ALA A 617 -8.88 -31.40 10.14
C ALA A 617 -10.39 -31.70 10.25
N ASN A 618 -11.17 -30.83 10.92
CA ASN A 618 -12.63 -30.93 10.97
C ASN A 618 -13.28 -30.81 9.58
N GLU A 619 -12.66 -30.04 8.68
CA GLU A 619 -13.04 -29.93 7.26
C GLU A 619 -12.52 -31.09 6.38
N ASN A 620 -11.88 -32.10 6.97
CA ASN A 620 -11.28 -33.25 6.27
C ASN A 620 -10.18 -32.86 5.28
N ILE A 621 -9.42 -31.79 5.57
CA ILE A 621 -8.20 -31.44 4.83
C ILE A 621 -6.99 -32.10 5.49
N ASP A 622 -6.22 -32.85 4.70
CA ASP A 622 -5.01 -33.53 5.15
C ASP A 622 -3.95 -32.55 5.67
N ALA A 623 -3.39 -32.85 6.85
CA ALA A 623 -2.42 -31.98 7.51
C ALA A 623 -1.15 -31.72 6.69
N SER A 624 -0.75 -32.63 5.79
CA SER A 624 0.41 -32.43 4.89
C SER A 624 0.19 -31.32 3.84
N ARG A 625 -1.05 -30.90 3.61
CA ARG A 625 -1.40 -29.75 2.75
C ARG A 625 -1.33 -28.42 3.49
N ILE A 626 -1.23 -28.41 4.82
CA ILE A 626 -1.23 -27.20 5.65
C ILE A 626 0.18 -26.93 6.19
N SER A 627 0.63 -25.70 6.06
CA SER A 627 1.93 -25.23 6.58
C SER A 627 1.76 -23.94 7.38
N PHE A 628 2.64 -23.73 8.36
CA PHE A 628 2.57 -22.57 9.27
C PHE A 628 3.88 -21.79 9.26
N MET A 629 3.78 -20.46 9.16
CA MET A 629 4.93 -19.57 9.30
C MET A 629 4.81 -18.71 10.56
N GLN A 630 5.86 -18.74 11.38
CA GLN A 630 5.96 -17.89 12.56
C GLN A 630 6.08 -16.42 12.19
N ARG A 631 5.59 -15.54 13.06
CA ARG A 631 5.85 -14.10 13.01
C ARG A 631 7.36 -13.83 13.08
N LYS A 632 7.86 -12.93 12.22
CA LYS A 632 9.27 -12.50 12.13
C LYS A 632 9.37 -10.97 12.09
N SER A 633 10.58 -10.43 11.99
CA SER A 633 10.82 -9.03 11.60
C SER A 633 10.18 -8.72 10.24
N VAL A 634 9.89 -7.45 9.96
CA VAL A 634 9.11 -7.03 8.78
C VAL A 634 9.74 -7.52 7.46
N THR A 635 11.05 -7.40 7.27
CA THR A 635 11.78 -7.88 6.07
C THR A 635 11.59 -9.38 5.85
N ASN A 636 11.76 -10.19 6.90
CA ASN A 636 11.54 -11.64 6.87
C ASN A 636 10.06 -12.02 6.67
N TYR A 637 9.14 -11.25 7.24
CA TYR A 637 7.69 -11.42 7.03
C TYR A 637 7.29 -11.11 5.58
N LEU A 638 7.86 -10.07 4.96
CA LEU A 638 7.67 -9.79 3.53
C LEU A 638 8.22 -10.94 2.69
N GLN A 639 9.42 -11.44 2.99
CA GLN A 639 10.02 -12.58 2.29
C GLN A 639 9.17 -13.88 2.37
N GLN A 640 8.35 -14.08 3.42
CA GLN A 640 7.45 -15.23 3.49
C GLN A 640 6.40 -15.27 2.35
N HIS A 641 6.08 -14.13 1.74
CA HIS A 641 5.18 -14.05 0.57
C HIS A 641 5.81 -14.66 -0.70
N ASN A 642 7.14 -14.85 -0.72
CA ASN A 642 7.83 -15.52 -1.83
C ASN A 642 7.54 -17.04 -1.90
N MET A 643 6.81 -17.59 -0.91
CA MET A 643 6.33 -18.98 -0.89
C MET A 643 4.85 -19.12 -1.24
N VAL A 644 4.16 -18.02 -1.54
CA VAL A 644 2.70 -17.99 -1.76
C VAL A 644 2.40 -17.50 -3.18
N ASP A 645 1.49 -18.19 -3.86
CA ASP A 645 1.05 -17.86 -5.21
C ASP A 645 -0.15 -16.91 -5.19
N VAL A 646 -1.15 -17.21 -4.34
CA VAL A 646 -2.37 -16.40 -4.14
C VAL A 646 -2.68 -16.31 -2.66
N CYS A 647 -2.92 -15.10 -2.13
CA CYS A 647 -3.45 -14.94 -0.79
C CYS A 647 -4.96 -15.14 -0.76
N LEU A 648 -5.47 -15.80 0.28
CA LEU A 648 -6.89 -15.88 0.61
C LEU A 648 -7.16 -14.96 1.80
N ASP A 649 -8.06 -14.01 1.61
CA ASP A 649 -8.47 -13.11 2.67
C ASP A 649 -9.43 -13.78 3.66
N ALA A 650 -9.53 -13.18 4.85
CA ALA A 650 -10.50 -13.52 5.86
C ALA A 650 -11.80 -12.71 5.69
N PHE A 651 -12.90 -13.25 6.20
CA PHE A 651 -14.20 -12.59 6.27
C PHE A 651 -14.87 -12.97 7.62
N PRO A 652 -15.77 -12.16 8.20
CA PRO A 652 -16.36 -10.93 7.68
C PRO A 652 -15.45 -9.71 7.85
N PHE A 653 -14.31 -9.83 8.54
CA PHE A 653 -13.35 -8.74 8.69
C PHE A 653 -12.15 -8.96 7.76
N ALA A 654 -12.12 -8.22 6.66
CA ALA A 654 -11.11 -8.33 5.60
C ALA A 654 -9.72 -7.84 6.02
N GLY A 655 -8.71 -8.23 5.24
CA GLY A 655 -7.38 -7.65 5.25
C GLY A 655 -7.37 -6.17 4.90
N SER A 656 -6.21 -5.54 5.10
CA SER A 656 -5.94 -4.19 4.59
C SER A 656 -4.43 -4.00 4.45
N THR A 657 -3.71 -3.69 5.53
CA THR A 657 -2.24 -3.61 5.52
C THR A 657 -1.57 -4.93 5.10
N THR A 658 -2.13 -6.07 5.53
CA THR A 658 -1.69 -7.42 5.12
C THR A 658 -1.85 -7.65 3.63
N THR A 659 -2.97 -7.18 3.06
CA THR A 659 -3.27 -7.24 1.63
C THR A 659 -2.30 -6.37 0.85
N MET A 660 -2.06 -5.13 1.27
CA MET A 660 -1.06 -4.27 0.64
C MET A 660 0.36 -4.83 0.69
N HIS A 661 0.76 -5.51 1.78
CA HIS A 661 2.04 -6.23 1.81
C HIS A 661 2.07 -7.38 0.79
N ALA A 662 0.99 -8.17 0.67
CA ALA A 662 0.90 -9.23 -0.32
C ALA A 662 0.97 -8.68 -1.76
N LEU A 663 0.17 -7.67 -2.09
CA LEU A 663 0.17 -7.00 -3.40
C LEU A 663 1.57 -6.42 -3.73
N TRP A 664 2.21 -5.75 -2.76
CA TRP A 664 3.58 -5.24 -2.91
C TRP A 664 4.63 -6.34 -3.11
N MET A 665 4.40 -7.55 -2.60
CA MET A 665 5.24 -8.73 -2.81
C MET A 665 4.86 -9.56 -4.05
N GLY A 666 3.99 -9.04 -4.93
CA GLY A 666 3.56 -9.76 -6.13
C GLY A 666 2.55 -10.88 -5.86
N VAL A 667 1.94 -10.92 -4.69
CA VAL A 667 0.93 -11.93 -4.33
C VAL A 667 -0.46 -11.29 -4.42
N PRO A 668 -1.26 -11.59 -5.47
CA PRO A 668 -2.65 -11.14 -5.51
C PRO A 668 -3.45 -11.80 -4.38
N THR A 669 -4.52 -11.13 -3.93
CA THR A 669 -5.33 -11.57 -2.79
C THR A 669 -6.79 -11.74 -3.19
N MET A 670 -7.32 -12.96 -3.13
CA MET A 670 -8.75 -13.23 -3.29
C MET A 670 -9.51 -12.79 -2.03
N THR A 671 -10.53 -11.94 -2.18
CA THR A 671 -11.33 -11.42 -1.07
C THR A 671 -12.83 -11.60 -1.30
N LEU A 672 -13.59 -11.68 -0.21
CA LEU A 672 -15.05 -11.73 -0.20
C LEU A 672 -15.60 -10.52 0.60
N PRO A 673 -16.03 -9.43 -0.04
CA PRO A 673 -16.66 -8.30 0.63
C PRO A 673 -17.99 -8.72 1.25
N GLY A 674 -18.26 -8.18 2.44
CA GLY A 674 -19.57 -8.23 3.08
C GLY A 674 -20.26 -6.86 3.08
N TYR A 675 -21.17 -6.68 4.03
CA TYR A 675 -22.02 -5.49 4.12
C TYR A 675 -21.41 -4.33 4.93
N SER A 676 -20.40 -4.59 5.76
CA SER A 676 -19.73 -3.62 6.64
C SER A 676 -18.44 -3.06 6.03
N MET A 677 -18.01 -1.86 6.45
CA MET A 677 -16.72 -1.29 6.00
C MET A 677 -15.51 -2.17 6.40
N ALA A 678 -15.56 -2.81 7.58
CA ALA A 678 -14.54 -3.77 8.03
C ALA A 678 -14.32 -4.95 7.07
N SER A 679 -15.32 -5.30 6.26
CA SER A 679 -15.26 -6.37 5.27
C SER A 679 -14.66 -5.95 3.92
N ARG A 680 -14.31 -4.68 3.73
CA ARG A 680 -13.99 -4.09 2.41
C ARG A 680 -12.58 -3.52 2.25
N GLY A 681 -11.70 -3.70 3.24
CA GLY A 681 -10.33 -3.19 3.18
C GLY A 681 -9.55 -3.69 1.95
N SER A 682 -9.45 -5.01 1.78
CA SER A 682 -8.86 -5.63 0.58
C SER A 682 -9.57 -5.24 -0.71
N THR A 683 -10.90 -5.16 -0.70
CA THR A 683 -11.70 -4.75 -1.86
C THR A 683 -11.33 -3.35 -2.32
N GLY A 684 -11.16 -2.39 -1.41
CA GLY A 684 -10.69 -1.05 -1.76
C GLY A 684 -9.34 -1.07 -2.47
N TRP A 685 -8.35 -1.78 -1.92
CA TRP A 685 -7.02 -1.87 -2.52
C TRP A 685 -7.02 -2.52 -3.91
N LEU A 686 -7.81 -3.57 -4.11
CA LEU A 686 -7.96 -4.23 -5.42
C LEU A 686 -8.65 -3.31 -6.43
N SER A 687 -9.72 -2.60 -6.03
CA SER A 687 -10.42 -1.67 -6.92
C SER A 687 -9.59 -0.44 -7.31
N HIS A 688 -8.73 0.06 -6.42
CA HIS A 688 -7.72 1.09 -6.76
C HIS A 688 -6.63 0.64 -7.74
N LEU A 689 -6.59 -0.67 -8.05
CA LEU A 689 -5.69 -1.27 -9.02
C LEU A 689 -6.42 -1.81 -10.26
N GLY A 690 -7.76 -1.72 -10.34
CA GLY A 690 -8.52 -2.34 -11.45
C GLY A 690 -8.55 -3.88 -11.38
N LEU A 691 -8.44 -4.45 -10.17
CA LEU A 691 -8.37 -5.89 -9.93
C LEU A 691 -9.67 -6.49 -9.37
N GLU A 692 -10.74 -5.70 -9.28
CA GLU A 692 -12.00 -6.12 -8.67
C GLU A 692 -12.62 -7.34 -9.34
N ASP A 693 -12.76 -7.35 -10.67
CA ASP A 693 -13.46 -8.40 -11.41
C ASP A 693 -12.80 -9.78 -11.23
N ALA A 694 -11.48 -9.81 -11.05
CA ALA A 694 -10.68 -11.02 -10.92
C ALA A 694 -10.53 -11.52 -9.47
N PHE A 695 -10.39 -10.61 -8.50
CA PHE A 695 -9.96 -10.93 -7.13
C PHE A 695 -10.97 -10.56 -6.04
N VAL A 696 -12.06 -9.88 -6.37
CA VAL A 696 -13.17 -9.60 -5.46
C VAL A 696 -14.34 -10.53 -5.83
N ALA A 697 -14.64 -11.49 -4.97
CA ALA A 697 -15.72 -12.45 -5.18
C ALA A 697 -17.10 -11.83 -4.89
N THR A 698 -18.15 -12.25 -5.59
CA THR A 698 -19.54 -11.83 -5.28
C THR A 698 -20.13 -12.60 -4.10
N ASP A 699 -19.70 -13.84 -3.90
CA ASP A 699 -20.22 -14.78 -2.90
C ASP A 699 -19.19 -15.91 -2.65
N LYS A 700 -19.54 -16.85 -1.76
CA LYS A 700 -18.68 -18.00 -1.40
C LYS A 700 -18.43 -18.97 -2.56
N ASP A 701 -19.32 -19.05 -3.55
CA ASP A 701 -19.19 -19.97 -4.68
C ASP A 701 -18.33 -19.34 -5.78
N ASP A 702 -18.54 -18.04 -6.05
CA ASP A 702 -17.68 -17.24 -6.91
C ASP A 702 -16.22 -17.19 -6.40
N PHE A 703 -16.02 -17.10 -5.08
CA PHE A 703 -14.69 -17.16 -4.47
C PHE A 703 -13.95 -18.46 -4.81
N VAL A 704 -14.62 -19.60 -4.70
CA VAL A 704 -14.06 -20.92 -5.04
C VAL A 704 -13.79 -21.03 -6.54
N ARG A 705 -14.76 -20.62 -7.36
CA ARG A 705 -14.67 -20.61 -8.83
C ARG A 705 -13.49 -19.77 -9.33
N LYS A 706 -13.29 -18.57 -8.80
CA LYS A 706 -12.17 -17.68 -9.14
C LYS A 706 -10.82 -18.27 -8.72
N CYS A 707 -10.72 -18.86 -7.53
CA CYS A 707 -9.52 -19.58 -7.10
C CYS A 707 -9.17 -20.76 -8.04
N ALA A 708 -10.17 -21.51 -8.50
CA ALA A 708 -9.97 -22.61 -9.44
C ALA A 708 -9.56 -22.11 -10.83
N ALA A 709 -10.13 -21.01 -11.31
CA ALA A 709 -9.73 -20.37 -12.58
C ALA A 709 -8.26 -19.90 -12.56
N LEU A 710 -7.82 -19.27 -11.46
CA LEU A 710 -6.41 -18.87 -11.28
C LEU A 710 -5.46 -20.08 -11.22
N ALA A 711 -5.89 -21.19 -10.62
CA ALA A 711 -5.10 -22.42 -10.59
C ALA A 711 -4.98 -23.11 -11.96
N ALA A 712 -5.91 -22.85 -12.87
CA ALA A 712 -5.91 -23.41 -14.23
C ALA A 712 -4.98 -22.65 -15.19
N ASP A 713 -4.53 -21.44 -14.86
CA ASP A 713 -3.59 -20.65 -15.68
C ASP A 713 -2.42 -20.05 -14.85
N PRO A 714 -1.39 -20.85 -14.55
CA PRO A 714 -0.20 -20.38 -13.83
C PRO A 714 0.61 -19.30 -14.58
N GLU A 715 0.55 -19.24 -15.91
CA GLU A 715 1.31 -18.25 -16.69
C GLU A 715 0.71 -16.85 -16.56
N ALA A 716 -0.62 -16.73 -16.59
CA ALA A 716 -1.30 -15.48 -16.30
C ALA A 716 -1.08 -15.03 -14.85
N LEU A 717 -1.09 -15.96 -13.89
CA LEU A 717 -0.78 -15.65 -12.50
C LEU A 717 0.69 -15.20 -12.31
N ALA A 718 1.62 -15.76 -13.07
CA ALA A 718 3.02 -15.33 -13.09
C ALA A 718 3.19 -13.92 -13.70
N ALA A 719 2.37 -13.55 -14.68
CA ALA A 719 2.31 -12.19 -15.22
C ALA A 719 1.81 -11.19 -14.17
N VAL A 720 0.66 -11.48 -13.53
CA VAL A 720 0.13 -10.68 -12.42
C VAL A 720 1.21 -10.48 -11.36
N ARG A 721 1.86 -11.56 -10.90
CA ARG A 721 2.91 -11.50 -9.89
C ARG A 721 4.03 -10.53 -10.24
N ARG A 722 4.60 -10.67 -11.44
CA ARG A 722 5.71 -9.84 -11.93
C ARG A 722 5.35 -8.35 -12.00
N GLU A 723 4.13 -8.03 -12.41
CA GLU A 723 3.74 -6.65 -12.71
C GLU A 723 3.07 -5.92 -11.52
N LEU A 724 2.54 -6.64 -10.53
CA LEU A 724 1.70 -6.07 -9.47
C LEU A 724 2.39 -4.98 -8.62
N ARG A 725 3.68 -5.12 -8.32
CA ARG A 725 4.46 -4.08 -7.61
C ARG A 725 4.56 -2.80 -8.43
N ALA A 726 4.76 -2.90 -9.76
CA ALA A 726 4.83 -1.74 -10.64
C ALA A 726 3.49 -1.00 -10.71
N HIS A 727 2.38 -1.73 -10.74
CA HIS A 727 1.03 -1.15 -10.66
C HIS A 727 0.77 -0.47 -9.32
N CYS A 728 1.18 -1.07 -8.20
CA CYS A 728 1.12 -0.43 -6.89
C CYS A 728 1.89 0.90 -6.85
N MET A 729 3.07 0.97 -7.50
CA MET A 729 3.88 2.21 -7.58
C MET A 729 3.23 3.33 -8.39
N GLN A 730 2.39 2.98 -9.38
CA GLN A 730 1.70 3.95 -10.24
C GLN A 730 0.36 4.43 -9.66
N SER A 731 -0.21 3.68 -8.71
CA SER A 731 -1.52 3.95 -8.11
C SER A 731 -1.46 5.03 -6.99
N PRO A 732 -2.52 5.84 -6.80
CA PRO A 732 -2.62 6.80 -5.70
C PRO A 732 -2.43 6.20 -4.30
N ILE A 733 -2.62 4.89 -4.14
CA ILE A 733 -2.55 4.18 -2.85
C ILE A 733 -1.18 4.26 -2.17
N VAL A 734 -0.09 4.51 -2.90
CA VAL A 734 1.25 4.76 -2.32
C VAL A 734 1.62 6.25 -2.26
N SER A 735 0.79 7.12 -2.83
CA SER A 735 1.08 8.55 -3.00
C SER A 735 0.61 9.35 -1.78
N ALA A 736 1.43 9.36 -0.73
CA ALA A 736 1.18 10.12 0.50
C ALA A 736 0.93 11.62 0.23
N SER A 737 1.65 12.23 -0.71
CA SER A 737 1.45 13.61 -1.12
C SER A 737 0.08 13.84 -1.77
N THR A 738 -0.39 12.94 -2.65
CA THR A 738 -1.70 13.04 -3.30
C THR A 738 -2.83 12.98 -2.27
N ILE A 739 -2.75 12.03 -1.33
CA ILE A 739 -3.77 11.85 -0.29
C ILE A 739 -3.73 13.02 0.72
N ALA A 740 -2.56 13.48 1.14
CA ALA A 740 -2.44 14.64 2.04
C ALA A 740 -2.95 15.94 1.40
N ASN A 741 -2.64 16.18 0.12
CA ASN A 741 -3.16 17.35 -0.61
C ASN A 741 -4.69 17.30 -0.76
N ALA A 742 -5.26 16.11 -1.00
CA ALA A 742 -6.71 15.92 -0.99
C ALA A 742 -7.32 16.12 0.41
N ALA A 743 -6.67 15.63 1.47
CA ALA A 743 -7.10 15.84 2.84
C ALA A 743 -7.09 17.33 3.23
N SER A 744 -6.05 18.10 2.87
CA SER A 744 -6.04 19.57 3.08
C SER A 744 -7.22 20.26 2.37
N ARG A 745 -7.48 19.92 1.10
CA ARG A 745 -8.66 20.42 0.38
C ARG A 745 -9.98 20.01 1.06
N ALA A 746 -10.10 18.77 1.53
CA ALA A 746 -11.28 18.30 2.25
C ALA A 746 -11.52 19.13 3.52
N LEU A 747 -10.48 19.33 4.34
CA LEU A 747 -10.52 20.15 5.56
C LEU A 747 -10.94 21.59 5.24
N ARG A 748 -10.41 22.19 4.16
CA ARG A 748 -10.80 23.54 3.71
C ARG A 748 -12.26 23.60 3.28
N THR A 749 -12.77 22.61 2.55
CA THR A 749 -14.19 22.52 2.15
C THR A 749 -15.10 22.39 3.38
N MET A 750 -14.77 21.51 4.32
CA MET A 750 -15.52 21.36 5.58
C MET A 750 -15.60 22.68 6.36
N TRP A 751 -14.47 23.39 6.44
CA TRP A 751 -14.37 24.68 7.12
C TRP A 751 -15.18 25.79 6.43
N GLN A 752 -15.10 25.89 5.11
CA GLN A 752 -15.87 26.84 4.30
C GLN A 752 -17.37 26.66 4.57
N ARG A 753 -17.87 25.42 4.46
CA ARG A 753 -19.27 25.09 4.77
C ARG A 753 -19.69 25.50 6.18
N TRP A 754 -18.85 25.24 7.18
CA TRP A 754 -19.13 25.66 8.55
C TRP A 754 -19.22 27.19 8.67
N CYS A 755 -18.31 27.94 8.05
CA CYS A 755 -18.32 29.40 8.02
C CYS A 755 -19.62 29.94 7.40
N ASP A 756 -20.03 29.35 6.27
CA ASP A 756 -21.26 29.70 5.53
C ASP A 756 -22.56 29.27 6.24
N GLY A 757 -22.45 28.46 7.30
CA GLY A 757 -23.60 27.95 8.06
C GLY A 757 -24.32 26.79 7.38
N LEU A 758 -23.68 26.14 6.40
CA LEU A 758 -24.21 24.98 5.71
C LEU A 758 -24.05 23.71 6.56
N ALA A 759 -25.02 22.81 6.48
CA ALA A 759 -24.95 21.50 7.11
C ALA A 759 -23.87 20.62 6.45
N PRO A 760 -23.32 19.61 7.17
CA PRO A 760 -22.47 18.60 6.54
C PRO A 760 -23.18 17.85 5.42
N GLU A 761 -22.47 17.56 4.33
CA GLU A 761 -22.95 16.71 3.22
C GLU A 761 -21.84 15.77 2.72
N HIS A 762 -22.22 14.75 1.95
CA HIS A 762 -21.27 13.85 1.31
C HIS A 762 -20.60 14.54 0.11
N PHE A 763 -19.29 14.41 -0.04
CA PHE A 763 -18.57 14.93 -1.22
C PHE A 763 -17.31 14.13 -1.52
N GLU A 764 -16.78 14.28 -2.74
CA GLU A 764 -15.54 13.68 -3.19
C GLU A 764 -14.47 14.75 -3.44
N VAL A 765 -13.21 14.43 -3.12
CA VAL A 765 -12.05 15.28 -3.42
C VAL A 765 -11.17 14.56 -4.43
N PRO A 766 -11.19 14.95 -5.71
CA PRO A 766 -10.40 14.29 -6.74
C PRO A 766 -8.90 14.47 -6.49
N ALA A 767 -8.11 13.50 -6.97
CA ALA A 767 -6.67 13.68 -7.13
C ALA A 767 -6.42 14.77 -8.18
N GLN A 768 -5.60 15.77 -7.83
CA GLN A 768 -5.05 16.66 -8.84
C GLN A 768 -3.83 15.98 -9.43
N VAL A 769 -3.86 15.73 -10.75
CA VAL A 769 -2.63 15.46 -11.51
C VAL A 769 -1.73 16.66 -11.31
N GLN A 770 -0.51 16.44 -10.80
CA GLN A 770 0.49 17.50 -10.66
C GLN A 770 1.02 17.90 -12.03
N ASN A 771 0.25 18.73 -12.74
CA ASN A 771 0.86 19.72 -13.60
C ASN A 771 1.67 20.62 -12.66
N ALA A 772 3.01 20.57 -12.76
CA ALA A 772 3.87 21.47 -12.02
C ALA A 772 3.36 22.90 -12.18
N SER A 773 3.15 23.62 -11.06
CA SER A 773 2.54 24.94 -11.13
C SER A 773 3.38 25.84 -12.02
N VAL A 774 2.73 26.77 -12.75
CA VAL A 774 3.46 27.73 -13.59
C VAL A 774 4.54 28.46 -12.77
N ALA A 775 4.27 28.75 -11.49
CA ALA A 775 5.25 29.30 -10.56
C ALA A 775 6.48 28.41 -10.29
N GLN A 776 6.32 27.08 -10.24
CA GLN A 776 7.44 26.12 -10.12
C GLN A 776 8.20 25.97 -11.43
N ILE A 777 7.50 25.96 -12.58
CA ILE A 777 8.14 25.94 -13.91
C ILE A 777 8.93 27.24 -14.13
N GLU A 778 8.37 28.39 -13.74
CA GLU A 778 9.06 29.69 -13.76
C GLU A 778 10.20 29.76 -12.73
N ALA A 779 10.10 29.12 -11.57
CA ALA A 779 11.20 29.05 -10.61
C ALA A 779 12.37 28.24 -11.19
N LEU A 780 12.08 27.05 -11.73
CA LEU A 780 13.07 26.18 -12.39
C LEU A 780 13.66 26.83 -13.65
N ALA A 781 12.84 27.55 -14.42
CA ALA A 781 13.29 28.32 -15.58
C ALA A 781 14.15 29.53 -15.19
N ARG A 782 13.87 30.19 -14.05
CA ARG A 782 14.72 31.27 -13.51
C ARG A 782 16.07 30.72 -13.02
N ASP A 783 16.10 29.56 -12.36
CA ASP A 783 17.36 28.88 -12.00
C ASP A 783 18.16 28.50 -13.26
N LEU A 784 17.52 27.88 -14.25
CA LEU A 784 18.17 27.52 -15.53
C LEU A 784 18.66 28.73 -16.32
N GLN A 785 17.94 29.86 -16.29
CA GLN A 785 18.33 31.11 -16.93
C GLN A 785 19.47 31.83 -16.19
N SER A 786 19.70 31.55 -14.90
CA SER A 786 20.80 32.14 -14.13
C SER A 786 22.19 31.68 -14.58
N HIS A 787 22.27 30.57 -15.34
CA HIS A 787 23.51 29.99 -15.84
C HIS A 787 23.86 30.37 -17.30
N ILE A 788 23.08 31.24 -17.96
CA ILE A 788 23.38 31.68 -19.34
C ILE A 788 23.27 33.21 -19.49
N ALA A 789 24.41 33.89 -19.36
CA ALA A 789 24.68 35.25 -19.85
C ALA A 789 25.98 35.16 -20.68
N THR A 790 26.19 35.80 -21.84
CA THR A 790 25.58 36.97 -22.55
C THR A 790 26.14 36.96 -24.01
N PRO A 791 25.98 37.97 -24.92
CA PRO A 791 24.93 39.00 -25.17
C PRO A 791 24.52 39.14 -26.69
N ALA A 792 23.77 40.22 -27.01
CA ALA A 792 23.44 40.83 -28.34
C ALA A 792 22.12 40.36 -29.02
N ALA A 793 21.06 41.19 -29.06
CA ALA A 793 20.72 42.28 -30.03
C ALA A 793 20.02 41.73 -31.31
N GLU A 794 18.96 42.33 -31.90
CA GLU A 794 18.29 43.63 -31.71
C GLU A 794 16.86 43.63 -32.31
N ALA A 795 16.02 44.62 -31.93
CA ALA A 795 14.83 45.15 -32.63
C ALA A 795 13.52 44.32 -32.89
N ALA A 796 12.39 44.97 -32.63
CA ALA A 796 10.98 44.58 -32.90
C ALA A 796 10.43 45.42 -34.12
N PRO A 797 9.11 45.56 -34.47
CA PRO A 797 7.87 45.17 -33.76
C PRO A 797 6.61 44.68 -34.55
N ALA A 798 5.70 44.05 -33.79
CA ALA A 798 4.22 44.11 -33.74
C ALA A 798 3.29 44.41 -34.96
N ALA A 799 2.20 43.62 -35.07
CA ALA A 799 0.78 44.02 -35.27
C ALA A 799 -0.16 42.77 -35.22
N GLN A 800 -1.11 42.64 -34.28
CA GLN A 800 -2.57 42.96 -34.38
C GLN A 800 -3.37 42.09 -35.38
N THR A 801 -4.25 41.14 -34.97
CA THR A 801 -5.63 41.19 -34.41
C THR A 801 -6.80 41.32 -35.41
N ALA A 802 -7.95 40.73 -35.03
CA ALA A 802 -9.28 40.62 -35.68
C ALA A 802 -9.39 39.51 -36.77
N GLN A 803 -10.36 38.57 -36.78
CA GLN A 803 -11.83 38.50 -36.50
C GLN A 803 -12.74 38.78 -37.71
N VAL A 804 -14.02 38.33 -37.57
CA VAL A 804 -15.16 38.37 -38.52
C VAL A 804 -15.10 37.18 -39.52
N ALA A 805 -15.94 36.13 -39.41
CA ALA A 805 -17.40 36.02 -39.64
C ALA A 805 -17.77 36.32 -41.13
N GLU A 806 -18.69 35.64 -41.81
CA GLU A 806 -20.10 35.33 -41.49
C GLU A 806 -20.70 34.32 -42.53
N VAL A 807 -21.91 33.77 -42.26
CA VAL A 807 -22.99 33.39 -43.23
C VAL A 807 -22.67 32.28 -44.28
N ALA A 808 -23.28 31.08 -44.25
CA ALA A 808 -24.67 30.68 -44.57
C ALA A 808 -25.08 31.05 -46.03
N GLU A 809 -25.88 30.32 -46.83
CA GLU A 809 -26.97 29.37 -46.61
C GLU A 809 -27.29 28.63 -47.95
N VAL A 810 -28.34 27.80 -48.00
CA VAL A 810 -29.02 27.22 -49.20
C VAL A 810 -28.26 26.09 -49.94
N ALA A 811 -28.76 24.89 -50.29
CA ALA A 811 -29.91 24.01 -50.02
C ALA A 811 -30.41 23.35 -51.33
N GLN A 812 -30.59 22.02 -51.27
CA GLN A 812 -31.44 21.16 -52.12
C GLN A 812 -31.22 21.10 -53.67
N ALA A 813 -30.94 19.89 -54.18
CA ALA A 813 -31.90 19.16 -55.03
C ALA A 813 -31.51 17.67 -55.26
N THR A 814 -32.54 16.83 -55.24
CA THR A 814 -32.64 15.37 -55.45
C THR A 814 -32.07 14.77 -56.75
N THR A 815 -31.65 13.50 -56.69
CA THR A 815 -32.14 12.43 -57.61
C THR A 815 -32.00 11.03 -56.99
N GLN A 816 -32.95 10.13 -57.28
CA GLN A 816 -32.94 8.71 -56.89
C GLN A 816 -32.16 7.85 -57.90
N ALA A 817 -31.60 6.71 -57.48
CA ALA A 817 -31.95 5.37 -58.02
C ALA A 817 -31.12 4.21 -57.43
N ALA A 818 -31.73 3.01 -57.46
CA ALA A 818 -31.14 1.66 -57.43
C ALA A 818 -30.40 1.17 -56.15
N ALA A 819 -31.05 0.27 -55.42
CA ALA A 819 -30.40 -0.68 -54.52
C ALA A 819 -29.91 -1.93 -55.28
N PRO A 820 -28.89 -2.62 -54.76
CA PRO A 820 -28.89 -4.08 -54.82
C PRO A 820 -28.55 -4.76 -53.48
N ALA A 821 -29.08 -5.97 -53.33
CA ALA A 821 -28.61 -7.08 -52.48
C ALA A 821 -28.40 -6.85 -50.96
N ARG A 822 -29.19 -7.57 -50.15
CA ARG A 822 -28.92 -7.80 -48.72
C ARG A 822 -27.53 -8.44 -48.53
N VAL A 823 -26.68 -7.79 -47.75
CA VAL A 823 -25.53 -8.44 -47.10
C VAL A 823 -25.99 -8.94 -45.73
N SER A 824 -25.58 -10.16 -45.36
CA SER A 824 -25.92 -10.78 -44.07
C SER A 824 -25.31 -9.99 -42.91
N ALA A 825 -26.12 -9.69 -41.89
CA ALA A 825 -25.64 -9.07 -40.66
C ALA A 825 -24.65 -9.99 -39.93
N PRO A 826 -23.55 -9.46 -39.33
CA PRO A 826 -22.69 -10.22 -38.45
C PRO A 826 -23.44 -10.55 -37.16
N ILE A 827 -23.51 -11.83 -36.79
CA ILE A 827 -24.20 -12.27 -35.57
C ILE A 827 -23.28 -12.07 -34.36
N THR A 828 -23.69 -11.17 -33.47
CA THR A 828 -23.07 -10.91 -32.17
C THR A 828 -23.54 -11.92 -31.12
N SER A 829 -22.93 -13.10 -31.09
CA SER A 829 -22.81 -13.90 -29.86
C SER A 829 -21.80 -15.04 -30.00
N ILE A 830 -20.71 -14.96 -29.24
CA ILE A 830 -20.20 -16.16 -28.55
C ILE A 830 -20.91 -16.16 -27.19
N GLY A 831 -21.35 -17.32 -26.71
CA GLY A 831 -22.17 -17.42 -25.51
C GLY A 831 -21.44 -16.98 -24.23
N MET A 832 -21.50 -15.68 -23.93
CA MET A 832 -21.15 -15.09 -22.65
C MET A 832 -22.45 -14.62 -21.99
N THR A 833 -22.64 -15.02 -20.73
CA THR A 833 -23.88 -14.86 -19.98
C THR A 833 -24.21 -13.38 -19.77
N THR A 834 -25.49 -13.01 -19.86
CA THR A 834 -25.96 -11.63 -19.61
C THR A 834 -25.68 -11.22 -18.16
N ALA A 835 -24.59 -10.46 -17.96
CA ALA A 835 -24.27 -9.80 -16.70
C ALA A 835 -25.16 -8.54 -16.50
N MET A 836 -25.16 -8.03 -15.26
CA MET A 836 -25.82 -6.76 -14.91
C MET A 836 -25.21 -5.60 -15.73
N PRO A 837 -26.01 -4.59 -16.13
CA PRO A 837 -25.51 -3.50 -16.98
C PRO A 837 -24.45 -2.67 -16.26
N SER A 838 -23.22 -2.68 -16.80
CA SER A 838 -22.14 -1.80 -16.36
C SER A 838 -22.46 -0.33 -16.64
N THR A 839 -21.92 0.55 -15.81
CA THR A 839 -21.96 2.00 -16.00
C THR A 839 -20.80 2.52 -16.86
N ARG A 840 -19.85 1.64 -17.25
CA ARG A 840 -18.70 1.98 -18.10
C ARG A 840 -18.98 1.63 -19.56
N LYS A 841 -18.34 2.37 -20.48
CA LYS A 841 -18.43 2.13 -21.93
C LYS A 841 -17.71 0.81 -22.29
N PRO A 842 -18.29 -0.10 -23.10
CA PRO A 842 -17.65 -1.38 -23.43
C PRO A 842 -16.37 -1.18 -24.24
N ILE A 843 -15.46 -2.16 -24.16
CA ILE A 843 -14.26 -2.24 -25.00
C ILE A 843 -14.51 -3.31 -26.06
N ARG A 844 -14.51 -2.91 -27.34
CA ARG A 844 -14.72 -3.80 -28.48
C ARG A 844 -13.40 -4.08 -29.18
N LEU A 845 -12.89 -5.30 -29.02
CA LEU A 845 -11.75 -5.80 -29.79
C LEU A 845 -12.21 -6.12 -31.21
N VAL A 846 -11.59 -5.47 -32.19
CA VAL A 846 -11.91 -5.62 -33.62
C VAL A 846 -10.75 -6.35 -34.29
N CYS A 847 -10.98 -7.62 -34.64
CA CYS A 847 -9.92 -8.51 -35.10
C CYS A 847 -10.31 -9.21 -36.41
N GLY A 848 -9.41 -9.18 -37.39
CA GLY A 848 -9.49 -9.97 -38.62
C GLY A 848 -8.60 -11.20 -38.51
N THR A 849 -9.11 -12.38 -38.84
CA THR A 849 -8.36 -13.65 -38.73
C THR A 849 -8.48 -14.53 -39.98
N ARG A 850 -7.43 -15.32 -40.22
CA ARG A 850 -7.44 -16.44 -41.18
C ARG A 850 -8.01 -17.73 -40.57
N SER A 851 -8.10 -17.81 -39.25
CA SER A 851 -8.74 -18.94 -38.57
C SER A 851 -10.27 -18.91 -38.77
N SER A 852 -10.92 -20.05 -38.57
CA SER A 852 -12.38 -20.11 -38.47
C SER A 852 -12.80 -19.69 -37.07
N ARG A 853 -13.98 -19.08 -36.89
CA ARG A 853 -14.48 -18.65 -35.56
C ARG A 853 -14.31 -19.71 -34.45
N ASP A 854 -14.66 -20.96 -34.74
CA ASP A 854 -14.56 -22.09 -33.78
C ASP A 854 -13.12 -22.46 -33.38
N ARG A 855 -12.13 -22.05 -34.17
CA ARG A 855 -10.69 -22.32 -33.95
C ARG A 855 -9.90 -21.07 -33.58
N PHE A 856 -10.51 -19.89 -33.55
CA PHE A 856 -9.85 -18.67 -33.15
C PHE A 856 -9.22 -18.81 -31.75
N SER A 857 -9.96 -19.40 -30.80
CA SER A 857 -9.54 -19.60 -29.41
C SER A 857 -8.48 -20.69 -29.18
N SER A 858 -8.12 -21.47 -30.21
CA SER A 858 -7.05 -22.47 -30.16
C SER A 858 -5.85 -22.08 -31.01
N ASP A 859 -6.10 -21.56 -32.22
CA ASP A 859 -5.09 -21.46 -33.28
C ASP A 859 -4.40 -20.08 -33.30
N THR A 860 -4.93 -19.07 -32.61
CA THR A 860 -4.42 -17.68 -32.63
C THR A 860 -3.84 -17.25 -31.27
N ALA A 861 -2.93 -16.28 -31.26
CA ALA A 861 -2.34 -15.77 -30.01
C ALA A 861 -3.37 -14.98 -29.20
N LEU A 862 -4.17 -14.15 -29.88
CA LEU A 862 -5.22 -13.35 -29.27
C LEU A 862 -6.32 -14.25 -28.71
N GLY A 863 -6.82 -15.22 -29.48
CA GLY A 863 -7.87 -16.13 -29.00
C GLY A 863 -7.44 -17.06 -27.86
N ARG A 864 -6.13 -17.35 -27.73
CA ARG A 864 -5.59 -18.08 -26.57
C ARG A 864 -5.55 -17.18 -25.33
N SER A 865 -4.94 -15.99 -25.42
CA SER A 865 -4.85 -15.03 -24.31
C SER A 865 -6.21 -14.49 -23.83
N LEU A 866 -7.20 -14.33 -24.71
CA LEU A 866 -8.53 -13.83 -24.33
C LEU A 866 -9.31 -14.73 -23.36
N LYS A 867 -8.90 -15.99 -23.17
CA LYS A 867 -9.50 -16.88 -22.15
C LYS A 867 -9.33 -16.35 -20.73
N LEU A 868 -8.21 -15.66 -20.47
CA LEU A 868 -7.91 -15.02 -19.19
C LEU A 868 -8.94 -13.97 -18.82
N TYR A 869 -9.45 -13.25 -19.81
CA TYR A 869 -10.31 -12.08 -19.68
C TYR A 869 -11.80 -12.41 -19.91
N ALA A 870 -12.16 -13.69 -20.04
CA ALA A 870 -13.54 -14.16 -20.28
C ALA A 870 -14.52 -13.84 -19.14
N HIS A 871 -14.04 -13.24 -18.05
CA HIS A 871 -14.81 -12.80 -16.90
C HIS A 871 -15.09 -11.28 -16.89
N LEU A 872 -14.47 -10.50 -17.79
CA LEU A 872 -14.70 -9.05 -17.89
C LEU A 872 -16.09 -8.80 -18.50
N PRO A 873 -17.02 -8.12 -17.79
CA PRO A 873 -18.40 -7.94 -18.26
C PRO A 873 -18.53 -7.00 -19.47
N ASP A 874 -17.54 -6.11 -19.65
CA ASP A 874 -17.55 -5.02 -20.63
C ASP A 874 -16.72 -5.32 -21.89
N LEU A 875 -16.27 -6.57 -22.05
CA LEU A 875 -15.40 -7.00 -23.15
C LEU A 875 -16.20 -7.59 -24.31
N GLU A 876 -16.16 -6.93 -25.46
CA GLU A 876 -16.77 -7.39 -26.70
C GLU A 876 -15.71 -7.83 -27.72
N LEU A 877 -15.95 -8.94 -28.43
CA LEU A 877 -15.08 -9.40 -29.53
C LEU A 877 -15.84 -9.38 -30.86
N GLN A 878 -15.46 -8.45 -31.74
CA GLN A 878 -15.95 -8.36 -33.11
C GLN A 878 -14.97 -9.02 -34.07
N LEU A 879 -15.11 -10.34 -34.22
CA LEU A 879 -14.27 -11.17 -35.08
C LEU A 879 -14.76 -11.16 -36.54
N PHE A 880 -13.84 -10.92 -37.47
CA PHE A 880 -14.03 -11.08 -38.92
C PHE A 880 -13.16 -12.24 -39.42
N ASP A 881 -13.75 -13.41 -39.61
CA ASP A 881 -13.06 -14.65 -39.95
C ASP A 881 -12.94 -14.90 -41.47
N SER A 882 -12.19 -15.95 -41.84
CA SER A 882 -11.92 -16.37 -43.22
C SER A 882 -11.14 -15.37 -44.10
N ASN A 883 -10.60 -14.27 -43.54
CA ASN A 883 -9.73 -13.29 -44.23
C ASN A 883 -10.26 -12.80 -45.60
N ALA A 884 -11.58 -12.64 -45.73
CA ALA A 884 -12.25 -12.31 -47.00
C ALA A 884 -12.29 -10.80 -47.33
N ARG A 885 -11.81 -9.94 -46.42
CA ARG A 885 -11.83 -8.47 -46.51
C ARG A 885 -10.53 -7.90 -45.94
N GLY A 886 -10.08 -6.74 -46.43
CA GLY A 886 -8.92 -6.03 -45.89
C GLY A 886 -9.20 -5.42 -44.50
N LEU A 887 -8.12 -5.17 -43.74
CA LEU A 887 -8.17 -4.62 -42.38
C LEU A 887 -8.94 -3.30 -42.33
N SER A 888 -8.61 -2.35 -43.21
CA SER A 888 -9.31 -1.06 -43.33
C SER A 888 -10.82 -1.20 -43.51
N SER A 889 -11.28 -2.20 -44.28
CA SER A 889 -12.70 -2.44 -44.51
C SER A 889 -13.43 -3.03 -43.31
N ILE A 890 -12.77 -3.92 -42.54
CA ILE A 890 -13.38 -4.48 -41.33
C ILE A 890 -13.37 -3.48 -40.17
N TYR A 891 -12.29 -2.69 -40.04
CA TYR A 891 -12.20 -1.61 -39.06
C TYR A 891 -13.19 -0.49 -39.36
N ASN A 892 -13.40 -0.14 -40.64
CA ASN A 892 -14.48 0.77 -41.04
C ASN A 892 -15.87 0.21 -40.72
N ALA A 893 -16.11 -1.08 -40.90
CA ALA A 893 -17.40 -1.68 -40.54
C ALA A 893 -17.67 -1.63 -39.03
N ALA A 894 -16.64 -1.84 -38.20
CA ALA A 894 -16.72 -1.66 -36.75
C ALA A 894 -17.00 -0.20 -36.35
N ILE A 895 -16.39 0.77 -37.04
CA ILE A 895 -16.66 2.21 -36.84
C ILE A 895 -18.10 2.58 -37.19
N ASP A 896 -18.69 2.00 -38.24
CA ASP A 896 -20.09 2.24 -38.58
C ASP A 896 -21.06 1.59 -37.58
N ASP A 897 -20.81 0.34 -37.17
CA ASP A 897 -21.56 -0.37 -36.13
C ASP A 897 -21.54 0.37 -34.77
N ALA A 898 -20.39 0.95 -34.41
CA ALA A 898 -20.23 1.69 -33.17
C ALA A 898 -20.92 3.08 -33.14
N LYS A 899 -21.62 3.48 -34.21
CA LYS A 899 -22.52 4.65 -34.20
C LYS A 899 -23.85 4.36 -33.52
N GLU A 900 -24.33 3.13 -33.63
CA GLU A 900 -25.54 2.67 -32.95
C GLU A 900 -25.20 2.03 -31.60
N ASN A 901 -24.01 1.43 -31.47
CA ASN A 901 -23.53 0.74 -30.27
C ASN A 901 -22.16 1.28 -29.79
N PRO A 902 -22.09 2.46 -29.12
CA PRO A 902 -20.84 3.13 -28.77
C PRO A 902 -19.90 2.31 -27.88
N ALA A 903 -18.62 2.25 -28.25
CA ALA A 903 -17.59 1.47 -27.57
C ALA A 903 -16.22 2.17 -27.66
N LEU A 904 -15.28 1.75 -26.82
CA LEU A 904 -13.85 1.97 -27.06
C LEU A 904 -13.40 0.88 -28.04
N LEU A 905 -13.02 1.28 -29.26
CA LEU A 905 -12.60 0.35 -30.31
C LEU A 905 -11.11 0.08 -30.19
N VAL A 906 -10.72 -1.20 -30.18
CA VAL A 906 -9.32 -1.63 -30.21
C VAL A 906 -9.13 -2.53 -31.43
N PHE A 907 -8.48 -1.98 -32.45
CA PHE A 907 -8.11 -2.66 -33.69
C PHE A 907 -6.82 -3.46 -33.42
N ILE A 908 -6.89 -4.79 -33.51
CA ILE A 908 -5.82 -5.69 -33.03
C ILE A 908 -5.66 -6.92 -33.94
N HIS A 909 -4.44 -7.41 -34.10
CA HIS A 909 -4.13 -8.57 -34.95
C HIS A 909 -4.32 -9.89 -34.18
N ASP A 910 -4.53 -11.01 -34.89
CA ASP A 910 -4.80 -12.31 -34.26
C ASP A 910 -3.53 -13.00 -33.70
N ASP A 911 -2.35 -12.55 -34.11
CA ASP A 911 -1.02 -12.96 -33.65
C ASP A 911 -0.48 -12.12 -32.47
N VAL A 912 -1.32 -11.29 -31.85
CA VAL A 912 -1.03 -10.57 -30.59
C VAL A 912 -1.50 -11.37 -29.39
N TRP A 913 -0.58 -11.82 -28.54
CA TRP A 913 -0.87 -12.34 -27.21
C TRP A 913 -0.97 -11.17 -26.21
N LEU A 914 -2.15 -10.94 -25.62
CA LEU A 914 -2.32 -9.97 -24.53
C LEU A 914 -1.84 -10.61 -23.21
N GLN A 915 -0.78 -10.05 -22.61
CA GLN A 915 -0.16 -10.58 -21.38
C GLN A 915 -0.43 -9.71 -20.14
N ASP A 916 -0.83 -8.46 -20.36
CA ASP A 916 -1.06 -7.47 -19.32
C ASP A 916 -2.41 -7.71 -18.63
N PHE A 917 -2.43 -7.94 -17.32
CA PHE A 917 -3.69 -8.18 -16.63
C PHE A 917 -4.60 -6.92 -16.59
N PHE A 918 -3.99 -5.74 -16.76
CA PHE A 918 -4.60 -4.43 -16.62
C PHE A 918 -4.85 -3.77 -17.99
N TRP A 919 -4.70 -4.51 -19.09
CA TRP A 919 -4.78 -3.98 -20.46
C TRP A 919 -6.05 -3.15 -20.72
N ALA A 920 -7.19 -3.58 -20.17
CA ALA A 920 -8.48 -2.91 -20.34
C ALA A 920 -8.47 -1.49 -19.74
N GLU A 921 -7.95 -1.34 -18.53
CA GLU A 921 -7.89 -0.03 -17.87
C GLU A 921 -6.79 0.84 -18.46
N ARG A 922 -5.67 0.26 -18.88
CA ARG A 922 -4.63 0.95 -19.65
C ARG A 922 -5.15 1.53 -20.97
N VAL A 923 -6.04 0.84 -21.68
CA VAL A 923 -6.74 1.39 -22.85
C VAL A 923 -7.59 2.62 -22.45
N ARG A 924 -8.30 2.57 -21.32
CA ARG A 924 -9.11 3.70 -20.83
C ARG A 924 -8.25 4.89 -20.39
N GLU A 925 -7.19 4.66 -19.63
CA GLU A 925 -6.20 5.67 -19.23
C GLU A 925 -5.58 6.36 -20.44
N SER A 926 -5.18 5.56 -21.45
CA SER A 926 -4.61 6.08 -22.68
C SER A 926 -5.59 6.97 -23.44
N LEU A 927 -6.85 6.52 -23.59
CA LEU A 927 -7.89 7.26 -24.31
C LEU A 927 -8.47 8.45 -23.50
N ALA A 928 -8.20 8.54 -22.21
CA ALA A 928 -8.39 9.77 -21.44
C ALA A 928 -7.30 10.83 -21.72
N ARG A 929 -6.12 10.40 -22.20
CA ARG A 929 -4.97 11.27 -22.48
C ARG A 929 -4.82 11.62 -23.96
N PHE A 930 -5.08 10.68 -24.86
CA PHE A 930 -4.92 10.76 -26.32
C PHE A 930 -6.25 10.44 -27.04
N ASP A 931 -6.44 10.98 -28.24
CA ASP A 931 -7.61 10.68 -29.07
C ASP A 931 -7.48 9.31 -29.78
N VAL A 932 -6.23 8.88 -30.01
CA VAL A 932 -5.85 7.57 -30.55
C VAL A 932 -4.63 7.05 -29.78
N MET A 933 -4.62 5.76 -29.45
CA MET A 933 -3.51 5.10 -28.77
C MET A 933 -2.87 3.99 -29.61
N GLY A 934 -1.60 3.69 -29.36
CA GLY A 934 -0.88 2.52 -29.90
C GLY A 934 0.15 1.98 -28.90
N LEU A 935 0.81 0.87 -29.26
CA LEU A 935 1.84 0.23 -28.41
C LEU A 935 3.24 0.80 -28.65
N ALA A 936 3.56 1.05 -29.91
CA ALA A 936 4.82 1.65 -30.37
C ALA A 936 4.54 2.74 -31.40
N GLY A 937 5.48 3.67 -31.56
CA GLY A 937 5.31 4.82 -32.47
C GLY A 937 6.55 5.70 -32.60
N ASN A 938 6.38 6.77 -33.37
CA ASN A 938 7.42 7.75 -33.66
C ASN A 938 6.90 9.18 -33.41
N LEU A 939 7.70 9.99 -32.70
CA LEU A 939 7.45 11.36 -32.29
C LEU A 939 7.55 12.37 -33.46
N ARG A 940 8.12 11.97 -34.61
CA ARG A 940 8.25 12.81 -35.81
C ARG A 940 7.69 12.12 -37.07
N ARG A 941 7.58 12.90 -38.14
CA ARG A 941 7.46 12.39 -39.52
C ARG A 941 8.56 12.99 -40.37
N VAL A 942 9.19 12.16 -41.21
CA VAL A 942 10.13 12.62 -42.24
C VAL A 942 9.50 12.47 -43.65
N ALA A 943 10.03 13.19 -44.64
CA ALA A 943 9.61 13.03 -46.03
C ALA A 943 9.93 11.60 -46.49
N ARG A 944 9.09 10.99 -47.35
CA ARG A 944 9.27 9.61 -47.82
C ARG A 944 9.45 8.55 -46.72
N GLN A 945 8.82 8.70 -45.55
CA GLN A 945 8.99 7.74 -44.46
C GLN A 945 8.30 6.39 -44.77
N PRO A 946 9.00 5.25 -44.76
CA PRO A 946 8.46 3.95 -45.19
C PRO A 946 7.74 3.14 -44.10
N SER A 947 7.92 3.44 -42.81
CA SER A 947 7.13 2.88 -41.71
C SER A 947 7.13 3.86 -40.52
N TRP A 948 6.47 3.55 -39.40
CA TRP A 948 6.65 4.35 -38.19
C TRP A 948 8.10 4.32 -37.68
N ALA A 949 8.77 3.16 -37.79
CA ALA A 949 10.09 2.91 -37.23
C ALA A 949 11.29 3.34 -38.11
N PHE A 950 11.11 3.40 -39.43
CA PHE A 950 12.23 3.52 -40.37
C PHE A 950 12.31 4.88 -41.09
N THR A 951 13.52 5.31 -41.40
CA THR A 951 13.84 6.47 -42.26
C THR A 951 13.75 6.10 -43.76
N PRO A 952 13.80 7.07 -44.69
CA PRO A 952 13.74 6.82 -46.14
C PRO A 952 14.87 5.93 -46.68
N GLU A 953 15.98 5.85 -45.95
CA GLU A 953 17.15 5.00 -46.21
C GLU A 953 16.93 3.55 -45.73
N PHE A 954 15.72 3.22 -45.26
CA PHE A 954 15.32 1.93 -44.67
C PHE A 954 16.15 1.52 -43.43
N LYS A 955 16.59 2.50 -42.65
CA LYS A 955 17.27 2.31 -41.35
C LYS A 955 16.32 2.65 -40.20
N TRP A 956 16.55 2.10 -39.01
CA TRP A 956 15.86 2.54 -37.79
C TRP A 956 16.06 4.05 -37.59
N ASP A 957 14.98 4.76 -37.26
CA ASP A 957 15.06 6.13 -36.78
C ASP A 957 15.76 6.18 -35.41
N GLU A 958 16.30 7.33 -35.03
CA GLU A 958 17.05 7.48 -33.79
C GLU A 958 16.14 7.24 -32.58
N ARG A 959 16.61 6.50 -31.57
CA ARG A 959 15.82 6.14 -30.36
C ARG A 959 15.09 7.31 -29.70
N GLN A 960 15.65 8.52 -29.73
CA GLN A 960 15.02 9.72 -29.18
C GLN A 960 13.70 10.11 -29.86
N TYR A 961 13.45 9.64 -31.08
CA TYR A 961 12.20 9.85 -31.81
C TYR A 961 11.26 8.65 -31.76
N LEU A 962 11.66 7.54 -31.14
CA LEU A 962 10.83 6.35 -31.02
C LEU A 962 10.23 6.23 -29.61
N SER A 963 9.13 5.49 -29.50
CA SER A 963 8.39 5.35 -28.25
C SER A 963 7.71 3.99 -28.18
N GLY A 964 7.57 3.45 -26.96
CA GLY A 964 6.87 2.21 -26.70
C GLY A 964 7.77 0.98 -26.67
N ALA A 965 7.16 -0.17 -26.43
CA ALA A 965 7.82 -1.48 -26.37
C ALA A 965 6.87 -2.59 -26.80
N VAL A 966 7.41 -3.66 -27.39
CA VAL A 966 6.67 -4.84 -27.86
C VAL A 966 7.51 -6.10 -27.59
N GLY A 967 6.89 -7.14 -27.03
CA GLY A 967 7.49 -8.47 -26.93
C GLY A 967 7.35 -9.24 -28.26
N HIS A 968 8.32 -10.08 -28.58
CA HIS A 968 8.30 -10.96 -29.75
C HIS A 968 8.60 -12.39 -29.36
N GLY A 969 7.92 -13.35 -29.97
CA GLY A 969 8.11 -14.78 -29.72
C GLY A 969 6.80 -15.57 -29.70
N LYS A 970 6.85 -16.86 -29.39
CA LYS A 970 5.66 -17.74 -29.38
C LYS A 970 4.94 -17.75 -28.03
N GLY A 971 4.11 -16.72 -27.80
CA GLY A 971 3.37 -16.56 -26.55
C GLY A 971 4.27 -16.06 -25.41
N PHE A 972 3.92 -16.39 -24.16
CA PHE A 972 4.69 -15.99 -22.98
C PHE A 972 5.46 -17.18 -22.39
N PRO A 973 6.72 -17.00 -21.90
CA PRO A 973 7.56 -15.79 -22.01
C PRO A 973 7.96 -15.46 -23.45
N CYS A 974 8.12 -14.17 -23.75
CA CYS A 974 8.60 -13.73 -25.07
C CYS A 974 10.09 -14.05 -25.25
N ASP A 975 10.49 -14.37 -26.49
CA ASP A 975 11.88 -14.65 -26.85
C ASP A 975 12.74 -13.37 -26.78
N VAL A 976 12.18 -12.21 -27.18
CA VAL A 976 12.86 -10.89 -27.20
C VAL A 976 11.89 -9.78 -26.83
N ALA A 977 12.26 -8.87 -25.93
CA ALA A 977 11.52 -7.64 -25.67
C ALA A 977 12.18 -6.44 -26.37
N SER A 978 11.51 -5.87 -27.38
CA SER A 978 11.99 -4.69 -28.10
C SER A 978 11.50 -3.42 -27.41
N THR A 979 12.42 -2.65 -26.84
CA THR A 979 12.14 -1.31 -26.28
C THR A 979 12.62 -0.24 -27.25
N PHE A 980 11.69 0.58 -27.75
CA PHE A 980 11.96 1.60 -28.76
C PHE A 980 12.23 2.97 -28.13
N GLY A 981 11.52 3.30 -27.04
CA GLY A 981 11.70 4.50 -26.24
C GLY A 981 10.69 4.57 -25.10
N PRO A 982 10.67 5.64 -24.28
CA PRO A 982 9.71 5.78 -23.20
C PRO A 982 8.27 5.78 -23.74
N SER A 983 7.35 5.05 -23.10
CA SER A 983 5.92 5.07 -23.42
C SER A 983 5.24 6.35 -22.91
N GLY A 984 3.98 6.58 -23.30
CA GLY A 984 3.20 7.74 -22.85
C GLY A 984 3.55 9.04 -23.57
N GLN A 985 4.23 8.95 -24.72
CA GLN A 985 4.64 10.10 -25.53
C GLN A 985 3.62 10.39 -26.63
N GLU A 986 3.42 11.68 -26.94
CA GLU A 986 2.63 12.08 -28.09
C GLU A 986 3.42 11.75 -29.37
N CYS A 987 2.79 11.00 -30.27
CA CYS A 987 3.40 10.47 -31.48
C CYS A 987 2.73 11.02 -32.74
N LYS A 988 3.45 10.99 -33.86
CA LYS A 988 2.96 11.35 -35.19
C LYS A 988 2.66 10.15 -36.07
N LEU A 989 3.26 9.01 -35.76
CA LEU A 989 2.97 7.70 -36.34
C LEU A 989 2.87 6.67 -35.21
N LEU A 990 1.95 5.74 -35.34
CA LEU A 990 1.77 4.58 -34.46
C LEU A 990 1.90 3.30 -35.27
N ASP A 991 2.34 2.23 -34.61
CA ASP A 991 2.39 0.89 -35.19
C ASP A 991 0.98 0.28 -35.32
N GLY A 992 0.70 -0.36 -36.46
CA GLY A 992 -0.60 -0.95 -36.74
C GLY A 992 -0.96 -2.19 -35.91
N LEU A 993 -0.02 -2.77 -35.15
CA LEU A 993 -0.19 -4.01 -34.37
C LEU A 993 -1.39 -3.96 -33.41
N LEU A 994 -1.56 -2.80 -32.75
CA LEU A 994 -2.73 -2.49 -31.92
C LEU A 994 -2.94 -0.98 -31.94
N LEU A 995 -4.12 -0.55 -32.41
CA LEU A 995 -4.58 0.83 -32.40
C LEU A 995 -5.90 0.94 -31.64
N GLY A 996 -6.01 1.86 -30.68
CA GLY A 996 -7.22 2.10 -29.90
C GLY A 996 -7.78 3.50 -30.11
N ALA A 997 -9.11 3.66 -30.12
CA ALA A 997 -9.78 4.96 -30.17
C ALA A 997 -11.23 4.88 -29.66
N ASP A 998 -11.75 5.99 -29.14
CA ASP A 998 -13.18 6.10 -28.81
C ASP A 998 -14.04 6.24 -30.09
N SER A 999 -15.07 5.41 -30.26
CA SER A 999 -15.95 5.43 -31.43
C SER A 999 -16.67 6.76 -31.66
N GLU A 1000 -16.97 7.52 -30.60
CA GLU A 1000 -17.56 8.85 -30.67
C GLU A 1000 -16.53 9.89 -31.12
N THR A 1001 -15.26 9.75 -30.73
CA THR A 1001 -14.16 10.59 -31.23
C THR A 1001 -13.89 10.31 -32.71
N LEU A 1002 -13.92 9.04 -33.15
CA LEU A 1002 -13.85 8.69 -34.58
C LEU A 1002 -15.04 9.23 -35.36
N SER A 1003 -16.27 9.09 -34.83
CA SER A 1003 -17.49 9.59 -35.48
C SER A 1003 -17.53 11.11 -35.58
N ARG A 1004 -17.17 11.83 -34.51
CA ARG A 1004 -17.14 13.30 -34.44
C ARG A 1004 -16.06 13.90 -35.36
N SER A 1005 -14.90 13.26 -35.45
CA SER A 1005 -13.81 13.70 -36.33
C SER A 1005 -13.99 13.24 -37.79
N GLY A 1006 -14.82 12.23 -38.03
CA GLY A 1006 -14.90 11.53 -39.31
C GLY A 1006 -13.58 10.88 -39.71
N LEU A 1007 -12.79 10.41 -38.74
CA LEU A 1007 -11.57 9.64 -38.99
C LEU A 1007 -11.94 8.20 -39.41
N ARG A 1008 -11.37 7.74 -40.52
CA ARG A 1008 -11.64 6.43 -41.12
C ARG A 1008 -10.35 5.86 -41.70
N PHE A 1009 -10.29 4.54 -41.83
CA PHE A 1009 -9.22 3.87 -42.58
C PHE A 1009 -9.50 3.99 -44.08
N ASP A 1010 -8.48 4.26 -44.90
CA ASP A 1010 -8.65 4.26 -46.36
C ASP A 1010 -8.56 2.84 -46.91
N GLU A 1011 -9.65 2.37 -47.53
CA GLU A 1011 -9.77 1.00 -48.05
C GLU A 1011 -8.79 0.69 -49.19
N GLN A 1012 -8.14 1.71 -49.77
CA GLN A 1012 -7.06 1.50 -50.72
C GLN A 1012 -5.83 0.81 -50.10
N PHE A 1013 -5.67 0.88 -48.77
CA PHE A 1013 -4.63 0.22 -48.00
C PHE A 1013 -5.23 -0.98 -47.26
N THR A 1014 -5.17 -2.16 -47.86
CA THR A 1014 -5.90 -3.35 -47.37
C THR A 1014 -5.22 -4.08 -46.21
N PHE A 1015 -3.89 -3.98 -46.07
CA PHE A 1015 -3.11 -4.65 -45.03
C PHE A 1015 -1.77 -3.96 -44.70
N HIS A 1016 -1.11 -3.33 -45.68
CA HIS A 1016 0.06 -2.48 -45.43
C HIS A 1016 -0.33 -0.99 -45.54
N PHE A 1017 0.32 -0.12 -44.77
CA PHE A 1017 0.18 1.35 -44.79
C PHE A 1017 -1.18 1.91 -44.33
N TYR A 1018 -2.14 1.08 -43.90
CA TYR A 1018 -3.40 1.57 -43.33
C TYR A 1018 -3.18 2.34 -42.02
N ASP A 1019 -2.16 1.94 -41.25
CA ASP A 1019 -1.68 2.53 -40.01
C ASP A 1019 -1.04 3.91 -40.23
N LEU A 1020 -0.08 4.01 -41.16
CA LEU A 1020 0.53 5.28 -41.54
C LEU A 1020 -0.50 6.25 -42.14
N ASP A 1021 -1.41 5.75 -42.97
CA ASP A 1021 -2.48 6.55 -43.55
C ASP A 1021 -3.46 7.06 -42.47
N PHE A 1022 -3.90 6.19 -41.58
CA PHE A 1022 -4.79 6.53 -40.47
C PHE A 1022 -4.15 7.58 -39.55
N CYS A 1023 -2.88 7.41 -39.18
CA CYS A 1023 -2.14 8.39 -38.38
C CYS A 1023 -2.06 9.75 -39.10
N ARG A 1024 -1.78 9.76 -40.40
CA ARG A 1024 -1.70 11.00 -41.19
C ARG A 1024 -3.06 11.68 -41.33
N GLN A 1025 -4.15 10.93 -41.48
CA GLN A 1025 -5.51 11.46 -41.45
C GLN A 1025 -5.90 12.00 -40.06
N ALA A 1026 -5.48 11.34 -38.97
CA ALA A 1026 -5.71 11.77 -37.61
C ALA A 1026 -4.99 13.11 -37.31
N GLU A 1027 -3.73 13.25 -37.73
CA GLU A 1027 -2.98 14.51 -37.60
C GLU A 1027 -3.61 15.64 -38.43
N LEU A 1028 -4.04 15.37 -39.67
CA LEU A 1028 -4.77 16.36 -40.49
C LEU A 1028 -6.08 16.81 -39.83
N LYS A 1029 -6.72 15.94 -39.03
CA LYS A 1029 -7.91 16.23 -38.20
C LYS A 1029 -7.57 16.80 -36.82
N ARG A 1030 -6.28 17.05 -36.53
CA ARG A 1030 -5.75 17.59 -35.26
C ARG A 1030 -6.03 16.73 -34.02
N LEU A 1031 -6.11 15.41 -34.21
CA LEU A 1031 -6.25 14.45 -33.11
C LEU A 1031 -4.87 14.14 -32.52
N ARG A 1032 -4.79 14.02 -31.18
CA ARG A 1032 -3.56 13.66 -30.47
C ARG A 1032 -3.41 12.14 -30.46
N MET A 1033 -2.27 11.65 -30.91
CA MET A 1033 -1.94 10.24 -30.94
C MET A 1033 -0.82 9.96 -29.93
N GLY A 1034 -0.79 8.80 -29.28
CA GLY A 1034 0.31 8.48 -28.36
C GLY A 1034 0.47 7.00 -28.07
N THR A 1035 1.63 6.65 -27.53
CA THR A 1035 1.90 5.29 -27.06
C THR A 1035 1.42 5.09 -25.63
N TRP A 1036 1.03 3.88 -25.25
CA TRP A 1036 0.78 3.51 -23.86
C TRP A 1036 1.38 2.12 -23.56
N PRO A 1037 1.97 1.90 -22.37
CA PRO A 1037 2.54 0.60 -22.04
C PRO A 1037 1.39 -0.39 -21.81
N ILE A 1038 1.31 -1.43 -22.64
CA ILE A 1038 0.49 -2.63 -22.43
C ILE A 1038 1.39 -3.82 -22.77
N SER A 1039 1.60 -4.75 -21.83
CA SER A 1039 2.38 -5.97 -22.07
C SER A 1039 1.72 -6.87 -23.13
N VAL A 1040 2.35 -7.02 -24.29
CA VAL A 1040 1.93 -7.95 -25.35
C VAL A 1040 3.11 -8.74 -25.91
N VAL A 1041 2.84 -9.90 -26.50
CA VAL A 1041 3.79 -10.65 -27.34
C VAL A 1041 3.24 -10.81 -28.75
N HIS A 1042 4.03 -10.44 -29.76
CA HIS A 1042 3.71 -10.55 -31.17
C HIS A 1042 4.38 -11.81 -31.76
N GLU A 1043 3.57 -12.75 -32.27
CA GLU A 1043 4.07 -14.05 -32.77
C GLU A 1043 4.64 -14.00 -34.20
N SER A 1044 4.43 -12.93 -34.98
CA SER A 1044 4.96 -12.83 -36.35
C SER A 1044 6.13 -11.85 -36.51
N GLY A 1045 7.01 -12.15 -37.48
CA GLY A 1045 8.22 -11.37 -37.76
C GLY A 1045 7.99 -10.12 -38.63
N GLY A 1046 6.74 -9.70 -38.83
CA GLY A 1046 6.39 -8.65 -39.78
C GLY A 1046 6.61 -9.03 -41.25
N ALA A 1047 6.28 -8.11 -42.16
CA ALA A 1047 6.35 -8.32 -43.62
C ALA A 1047 7.02 -7.15 -44.36
N PHE A 1048 7.94 -6.47 -43.68
CA PHE A 1048 8.70 -5.34 -44.22
C PHE A 1048 9.43 -5.71 -45.51
N ASN A 1049 9.45 -4.77 -46.48
CA ASN A 1049 10.10 -4.95 -47.79
C ASN A 1049 9.59 -6.14 -48.65
N SER A 1050 8.48 -6.78 -48.27
CA SER A 1050 7.79 -7.79 -49.09
C SER A 1050 7.17 -7.18 -50.36
N PRO A 1051 6.81 -7.99 -51.39
CA PRO A 1051 6.20 -7.46 -52.61
C PRO A 1051 4.91 -6.66 -52.37
N GLY A 1052 4.05 -7.13 -51.46
CA GLY A 1052 2.84 -6.42 -51.06
C GLY A 1052 3.14 -5.11 -50.34
N TRP A 1053 4.15 -5.11 -49.46
CA TRP A 1053 4.60 -3.91 -48.77
C TRP A 1053 5.16 -2.86 -49.75
N ARG A 1054 5.97 -3.26 -50.74
CA ARG A 1054 6.53 -2.33 -51.74
C ARG A 1054 5.43 -1.67 -52.57
N ALA A 1055 4.44 -2.44 -53.03
CA ALA A 1055 3.30 -1.92 -53.76
C ALA A 1055 2.48 -0.93 -52.92
N GLY A 1056 2.25 -1.25 -51.63
CA GLY A 1056 1.61 -0.35 -50.68
C GLY A 1056 2.39 0.94 -50.43
N TYR A 1057 3.73 0.86 -50.36
CA TYR A 1057 4.60 2.03 -50.18
C TYR A 1057 4.53 2.99 -51.36
N GLU A 1058 4.62 2.48 -52.60
CA GLU A 1058 4.42 3.30 -53.80
C GLU A 1058 3.04 3.96 -53.83
N GLN A 1059 2.00 3.25 -53.39
CA GLN A 1059 0.64 3.77 -53.34
C GLN A 1059 0.49 4.86 -52.27
N TYR A 1060 1.14 4.70 -51.11
CA TYR A 1060 1.19 5.71 -50.06
C TYR A 1060 1.92 6.99 -50.52
N LEU A 1061 3.04 6.86 -51.23
CA LEU A 1061 3.73 7.99 -51.88
C LEU A 1061 2.87 8.64 -52.97
N ARG A 1062 2.13 7.86 -53.78
CA ARG A 1062 1.18 8.41 -54.77
C ARG A 1062 0.05 9.22 -54.13
N LYS A 1063 -0.45 8.81 -52.96
CA LYS A 1063 -1.51 9.54 -52.23
C LYS A 1063 -1.03 10.88 -51.67
N TYR A 1064 0.18 10.93 -51.14
CA TYR A 1064 0.65 12.06 -50.32
C TYR A 1064 1.81 12.88 -50.89
N GLY A 1065 2.34 12.50 -52.05
CA GLY A 1065 3.54 13.09 -52.64
C GLY A 1065 4.84 12.45 -52.12
N ASN A 1066 5.94 12.79 -52.81
CA ASN A 1066 7.31 12.47 -52.38
C ASN A 1066 7.68 13.27 -51.13
#